data_AF-A0A284RW54-F1
#
_entry.id   AF-A0A284RW54-F1
#
_cell.length_a   1.000
_cell.length_b   1.000
_cell.length_c   1.000
_cell.angle_alpha   90.00
_cell.angle_beta   90.00
_cell.angle_gamma   90.00
#
_symmetry.space_group_name_H-M   'P 1'
#
loop_
_entity.id
_entity.type
_entity.pdbx_description
1 polymer ?
#
loop_
_entity_poly.entity_id
_entity_poly.type
_entity_poly.pdbx_seq_one_letter_code
_entity_poly.pdbx_strand_id
1 'polypeptide(L)'
;MLFGKIHISTLLTHETYAYLSEFRRDIKRLFAAPGWQPPSTTSVLKASRTRPFRRFSVGAFPVIGSTTGVMHILPQALALLFVVTWGVRAALLTSVSQLSPCGYDFIIIGGGTAGSVLANRLSENPKIKMCNSSEDIQDVEIPFLATSLPSTSVDWNFTTTDQTGLNNRSIKLARGFVLGGSSSINFMTWNRCSNDYWDSLATASNDSMWTWRAVEYYYLRTSTLVPPSDGHNTTGQVVPEVHGHDGPVQVSLPGHETELDQRVVDSAFILGGRFTYNEDFNAGKSVGLGYVQNAIGNGTRSSAATGYLLPIVDRCNVDVIISTRVTKILGSLSASEIDTVEIAQSANGTRTKIKAKKEVLLSAGVMGTPQLLSLSGIGPKGVLSDLGIDVIVDAPAVGVNLVDHPLVANYFTVNSNNTWDPILRNSTLFADVLENWETERQGLFVDTPGNTQGYFKLPTYPGGVDPSTGPLSANTEVIFANGFAPFGPMSFPDSGSYMSVLAAVVSPTSRGTVVINSTDPFAAPVIDLGILSTEFDVVAMIQVIKDVQTILATSPWEGYVTGIYGDLANATTDDELTEFIRNNAVTVNHAVGTAKIGEVVDSHLNVIGVSGLRVIDASILHTIPECHPQAIVYTVAERMAALIKHQYGI
;
A
#
# COMPACT_ATOMS: atom_id res chain seq x y z
N MET A 1 46.09 31.89 -9.94
CA MET A 1 46.37 32.70 -8.73
C MET A 1 45.19 33.65 -8.54
N LEU A 2 44.60 33.88 -7.36
CA LEU A 2 44.73 33.18 -6.06
C LEU A 2 43.51 33.61 -5.17
N PHE A 3 42.83 32.65 -4.52
CA PHE A 3 41.89 32.66 -3.35
C PHE A 3 41.21 33.97 -2.84
N GLY A 4 40.05 33.95 -2.15
CA GLY A 4 39.25 32.86 -1.56
C GLY A 4 37.84 33.38 -1.16
N LYS A 5 37.05 32.78 -0.25
CA LYS A 5 37.28 31.72 0.76
C LYS A 5 36.07 30.76 0.85
N ILE A 6 36.26 29.64 1.56
CA ILE A 6 35.26 28.61 1.90
C ILE A 6 34.76 28.81 3.36
N HIS A 7 33.53 28.36 3.66
CA HIS A 7 33.21 27.86 5.00
C HIS A 7 32.31 26.62 4.94
N ILE A 8 32.55 25.67 5.87
CA ILE A 8 31.89 24.36 6.00
C ILE A 8 31.85 23.99 7.49
N SER A 9 30.69 23.56 7.98
CA SER A 9 30.49 22.75 9.19
C SER A 9 29.02 22.26 9.22
N THR A 10 28.66 21.03 9.63
CA THR A 10 29.47 19.89 10.12
C THR A 10 28.72 18.57 9.95
N LEU A 11 29.47 17.45 9.94
CA LEU A 11 29.06 16.10 10.38
C LEU A 11 27.79 15.46 9.79
N LEU A 12 28.01 14.62 8.77
CA LEU A 12 27.58 13.20 8.82
C LEU A 12 28.77 12.33 8.40
N THR A 13 28.89 11.14 8.97
CA THR A 13 30.03 10.22 8.75
C THR A 13 29.64 9.06 7.85
N HIS A 14 30.58 8.63 7.00
CA HIS A 14 30.81 7.28 6.45
C HIS A 14 29.64 6.27 6.51
N GLU A 15 29.17 5.67 5.40
CA GLU A 15 29.87 5.40 4.12
C GLU A 15 28.96 5.59 2.88
N THR A 16 29.52 6.13 1.79
CA THR A 16 28.92 6.01 0.45
C THR A 16 30.02 6.18 -0.62
N TYR A 17 30.57 5.07 -1.13
CA TYR A 17 31.61 5.10 -2.17
C TYR A 17 31.49 3.95 -3.18
N ALA A 18 30.30 3.81 -3.75
CA ALA A 18 30.01 2.98 -4.93
C ALA A 18 29.13 3.79 -5.92
N TYR A 19 28.86 3.24 -7.11
CA TYR A 19 27.90 3.75 -8.11
C TYR A 19 28.10 5.17 -8.68
N LEU A 20 29.36 5.58 -8.87
CA LEU A 20 29.73 6.57 -9.91
C LEU A 20 30.70 6.01 -10.96
N SER A 21 30.72 4.68 -11.12
CA SER A 21 31.57 3.93 -12.04
C SER A 21 30.89 3.59 -13.39
N GLU A 22 29.58 3.33 -13.39
CA GLU A 22 28.92 2.65 -14.52
C GLU A 22 28.57 3.58 -15.69
N PHE A 23 28.20 4.85 -15.44
CA PHE A 23 27.88 5.85 -16.47
C PHE A 23 29.08 6.24 -17.38
N ARG A 24 30.25 5.59 -17.20
CA ARG A 24 31.43 5.70 -18.08
C ARG A 24 31.77 4.41 -18.84
N ARG A 25 31.01 3.32 -18.66
CA ARG A 25 31.28 2.02 -19.30
C ARG A 25 30.79 1.97 -20.75
N ASP A 26 29.59 2.46 -21.04
CA ASP A 26 28.95 2.23 -22.35
C ASP A 26 29.38 3.20 -23.45
N ILE A 27 29.72 4.45 -23.11
CA ILE A 27 30.30 5.41 -24.07
C ILE A 27 31.63 4.91 -24.66
N LYS A 28 32.34 3.99 -23.96
CA LYS A 28 33.57 3.37 -24.47
C LYS A 28 33.36 2.13 -25.35
N ARG A 29 32.18 1.50 -25.33
CA ARG A 29 31.89 0.34 -26.21
C ARG A 29 31.50 0.75 -27.64
N LEU A 30 31.09 1.99 -27.86
CA LEU A 30 30.70 2.51 -29.19
C LEU A 30 31.87 2.91 -30.12
N PHE A 31 33.12 2.97 -29.63
CA PHE A 31 34.25 3.52 -30.40
C PHE A 31 35.56 2.69 -30.31
N ALA A 32 35.48 1.36 -30.16
CA ALA A 32 36.68 0.52 -30.03
C ALA A 32 36.55 -0.91 -30.63
N ALA A 33 36.54 -1.03 -31.97
CA ALA A 33 36.72 -2.31 -32.66
C ALA A 33 37.36 -2.14 -34.06
N PRO A 34 38.68 -2.38 -34.22
CA PRO A 34 39.34 -2.36 -35.52
C PRO A 34 39.37 -3.75 -36.18
N GLY A 35 39.03 -3.81 -37.48
CA GLY A 35 39.48 -4.89 -38.37
C GLY A 35 38.51 -6.04 -38.64
N TRP A 36 37.51 -5.82 -39.49
CA TRP A 36 36.98 -6.89 -40.35
C TRP A 36 36.53 -6.33 -41.71
N GLN A 37 36.74 -7.10 -42.79
CA GLN A 37 36.23 -6.80 -44.14
C GLN A 37 35.66 -8.08 -44.79
N PRO A 38 34.71 -7.95 -45.74
CA PRO A 38 33.75 -9.01 -46.02
C PRO A 38 34.15 -9.95 -47.17
N PRO A 39 33.63 -11.19 -47.19
CA PRO A 39 33.54 -12.02 -48.39
C PRO A 39 32.44 -11.52 -49.34
N SER A 40 32.63 -11.70 -50.65
CA SER A 40 31.68 -11.31 -51.68
C SER A 40 31.06 -12.50 -52.42
N THR A 41 29.83 -12.30 -52.91
CA THR A 41 29.21 -12.95 -54.09
C THR A 41 29.62 -14.38 -54.48
N THR A 42 28.70 -15.35 -54.31
CA THR A 42 28.29 -16.25 -55.42
C THR A 42 26.95 -16.93 -55.13
N SER A 43 26.40 -17.61 -56.13
CA SER A 43 25.02 -18.13 -56.16
C SER A 43 24.96 -19.66 -56.18
N VAL A 44 23.80 -20.23 -55.84
CA VAL A 44 23.00 -21.11 -56.72
C VAL A 44 21.65 -21.46 -56.07
N LEU A 45 20.60 -21.59 -56.89
CA LEU A 45 19.22 -21.96 -56.50
C LEU A 45 18.83 -23.33 -57.09
N LYS A 46 18.06 -24.13 -56.34
CA LYS A 46 17.11 -25.16 -56.86
C LYS A 46 16.23 -25.72 -55.72
N ALA A 47 14.97 -26.16 -55.92
CA ALA A 47 13.84 -25.58 -56.68
C ALA A 47 12.53 -26.42 -56.53
N SER A 48 11.43 -25.81 -56.08
CA SER A 48 10.02 -26.15 -56.43
C SER A 48 9.09 -25.06 -55.88
N ARG A 49 8.33 -24.31 -56.70
CA ARG A 49 6.94 -24.57 -57.20
C ARG A 49 5.92 -24.61 -56.04
N THR A 50 4.85 -23.79 -56.02
CA THR A 50 4.04 -23.21 -57.13
C THR A 50 3.70 -21.69 -56.99
N ARG A 51 2.81 -21.17 -57.86
CA ARG A 51 2.41 -19.77 -58.13
C ARG A 51 1.15 -19.80 -59.05
N PRO A 52 0.53 -18.70 -59.54
CA PRO A 52 0.60 -17.26 -59.21
C PRO A 52 -0.82 -16.71 -58.83
N PHE A 53 -1.28 -15.45 -58.97
CA PHE A 53 -0.78 -14.12 -59.38
C PHE A 53 -1.60 -13.03 -58.60
N ARG A 54 -1.88 -11.75 -58.97
CA ARG A 54 -1.78 -10.89 -60.17
C ARG A 54 -1.01 -9.57 -59.85
N ARG A 55 -1.25 -8.49 -60.60
CA ARG A 55 -0.77 -7.09 -60.46
C ARG A 55 -1.76 -6.14 -61.15
N PHE A 56 -1.63 -4.82 -60.93
CA PHE A 56 -1.62 -3.82 -62.01
C PHE A 56 -0.68 -2.62 -61.66
N SER A 57 -0.47 -1.65 -62.57
CA SER A 57 0.63 -0.67 -62.52
C SER A 57 0.32 0.71 -63.15
N VAL A 58 1.30 1.62 -63.04
CA VAL A 58 1.27 3.09 -63.29
C VAL A 58 1.28 3.50 -64.79
N GLY A 59 0.83 4.74 -65.09
CA GLY A 59 1.09 5.54 -66.30
C GLY A 59 1.07 7.05 -65.99
N ALA A 60 1.64 7.95 -66.83
CA ALA A 60 1.87 9.37 -66.49
C ALA A 60 2.04 10.37 -67.67
N PHE A 61 1.94 11.69 -67.37
CA PHE A 61 2.38 12.89 -68.16
C PHE A 61 1.61 13.24 -69.46
N PRO A 62 1.69 14.47 -70.07
CA PRO A 62 2.81 15.44 -70.13
C PRO A 62 2.48 16.95 -69.85
N VAL A 63 3.19 17.91 -70.50
CA VAL A 63 3.57 19.27 -70.01
C VAL A 63 3.39 20.41 -71.04
N ILE A 64 3.15 21.66 -70.58
CA ILE A 64 3.44 22.99 -71.19
C ILE A 64 3.27 24.09 -70.09
N GLY A 65 3.82 25.32 -70.08
CA GLY A 65 4.63 26.10 -71.05
C GLY A 65 5.43 27.26 -70.40
N SER A 66 5.19 28.54 -70.77
CA SER A 66 5.93 29.77 -70.33
C SER A 66 4.98 31.00 -70.24
N THR A 67 5.27 32.17 -69.64
CA THR A 67 6.38 33.15 -69.85
C THR A 67 6.51 34.27 -68.76
N THR A 68 7.65 35.00 -68.74
CA THR A 68 7.89 36.44 -68.38
C THR A 68 7.69 37.01 -66.95
N GLY A 69 8.61 37.91 -66.53
CA GLY A 69 8.40 38.92 -65.46
C GLY A 69 9.66 39.24 -64.62
N VAL A 70 10.01 40.52 -64.37
CA VAL A 70 11.26 40.94 -63.67
C VAL A 70 11.08 42.20 -62.79
N MET A 71 11.70 42.17 -61.59
CA MET A 71 12.12 43.26 -60.68
C MET A 71 11.15 44.05 -59.74
N HIS A 72 11.52 43.97 -58.46
CA HIS A 72 11.62 45.04 -57.44
C HIS A 72 10.44 45.47 -56.51
N ILE A 73 10.89 46.04 -55.37
CA ILE A 73 10.20 46.75 -54.27
C ILE A 73 9.61 45.88 -53.13
N LEU A 74 10.32 45.89 -51.99
CA LEU A 74 9.83 45.62 -50.62
C LEU A 74 9.31 46.94 -49.98
N PRO A 75 8.67 46.94 -48.79
CA PRO A 75 8.15 45.82 -47.98
C PRO A 75 6.67 45.98 -47.56
N GLN A 76 5.99 44.89 -47.16
CA GLN A 76 5.02 44.97 -46.07
C GLN A 76 4.68 43.64 -45.37
N ALA A 77 4.25 43.81 -44.11
CA ALA A 77 3.74 42.87 -43.12
C ALA A 77 3.30 41.45 -43.53
N LEU A 78 3.68 40.49 -42.67
CA LEU A 78 2.73 39.48 -42.17
C LEU A 78 3.08 39.16 -40.70
N ALA A 79 2.06 38.98 -39.86
CA ALA A 79 2.21 38.98 -38.41
C ALA A 79 2.60 37.60 -37.87
N LEU A 80 3.65 37.56 -37.05
CA LEU A 80 3.85 36.46 -36.11
C LEU A 80 2.80 36.59 -35.00
N LEU A 81 1.75 35.76 -35.05
CA LEU A 81 0.91 35.54 -33.89
C LEU A 81 1.77 34.90 -32.79
N PHE A 82 2.14 35.69 -31.78
CA PHE A 82 2.54 35.17 -30.48
C PHE A 82 1.33 34.54 -29.79
N VAL A 83 0.97 33.33 -30.21
CA VAL A 83 0.18 32.43 -29.38
C VAL A 83 1.10 31.98 -28.26
N VAL A 84 1.21 32.80 -27.21
CA VAL A 84 1.83 32.40 -25.95
C VAL A 84 0.88 31.42 -25.29
N THR A 85 0.96 30.16 -25.70
CA THR A 85 0.40 29.06 -24.92
C THR A 85 1.10 29.07 -23.57
N TRP A 86 0.40 29.59 -22.56
CA TRP A 86 0.70 29.30 -21.16
C TRP A 86 0.37 27.83 -20.93
N GLY A 87 1.25 26.97 -21.45
CA GLY A 87 1.26 25.54 -21.18
C GLY A 87 1.62 25.33 -19.72
N VAL A 88 0.61 25.43 -18.86
CA VAL A 88 0.66 24.93 -17.49
C VAL A 88 0.84 23.42 -17.59
N ARG A 89 2.11 23.02 -17.70
CA ARG A 89 2.52 21.64 -17.47
C ARG A 89 2.22 21.36 -16.01
N ALA A 90 1.49 20.28 -15.76
CA ALA A 90 1.57 19.62 -14.48
C ALA A 90 3.04 19.26 -14.20
N ALA A 91 3.44 19.38 -12.94
CA ALA A 91 4.83 19.19 -12.55
C ALA A 91 4.90 18.77 -11.09
N LEU A 92 5.83 17.86 -10.78
CA LEU A 92 6.32 17.65 -9.42
C LEU A 92 6.80 18.99 -8.84
N LEU A 93 6.11 19.46 -7.80
CA LEU A 93 6.47 20.68 -7.08
C LEU A 93 7.17 20.29 -5.78
N THR A 94 8.45 20.64 -5.70
CA THR A 94 9.29 20.48 -4.51
C THR A 94 9.26 21.74 -3.63
N SER A 95 8.62 22.81 -4.10
CA SER A 95 8.43 24.08 -3.39
C SER A 95 7.00 24.58 -3.48
N VAL A 96 6.49 25.08 -2.34
CA VAL A 96 5.22 25.81 -2.21
C VAL A 96 5.10 26.97 -3.21
N SER A 97 6.22 27.59 -3.60
CA SER A 97 6.25 28.72 -4.54
C SER A 97 5.86 28.37 -5.99
N GLN A 98 5.69 27.10 -6.33
CA GLN A 98 5.35 26.65 -7.67
C GLN A 98 3.84 26.36 -7.86
N LEU A 99 3.05 26.38 -6.77
CA LEU A 99 1.61 26.06 -6.79
C LEU A 99 0.82 27.02 -7.69
N SER A 100 -0.23 26.51 -8.35
CA SER A 100 -1.02 27.30 -9.29
C SER A 100 -1.83 28.40 -8.58
N PRO A 101 -1.69 29.68 -8.98
CA PRO A 101 -2.42 30.80 -8.35
C PRO A 101 -3.94 30.81 -8.66
N CYS A 102 -4.44 29.83 -9.42
CA CYS A 102 -5.86 29.73 -9.80
C CYS A 102 -6.79 29.19 -8.70
N GLY A 103 -6.23 28.70 -7.59
CA GLY A 103 -6.96 28.04 -6.50
C GLY A 103 -7.51 26.66 -6.89
N TYR A 104 -7.76 25.81 -5.88
CA TYR A 104 -8.13 24.41 -6.08
C TYR A 104 -9.61 24.18 -5.84
N ASP A 105 -10.21 23.23 -6.56
CA ASP A 105 -11.60 22.82 -6.32
C ASP A 105 -11.67 21.95 -5.06
N PHE A 106 -10.84 20.91 -5.02
CA PHE A 106 -10.65 20.04 -3.87
C PHE A 106 -9.21 20.11 -3.38
N ILE A 107 -8.98 19.94 -2.09
CA ILE A 107 -7.64 19.76 -1.51
C ILE A 107 -7.61 18.41 -0.82
N ILE A 108 -6.69 17.53 -1.23
CA ILE A 108 -6.52 16.20 -0.62
C ILE A 108 -5.30 16.22 0.29
N ILE A 109 -5.52 15.84 1.55
CA ILE A 109 -4.50 15.79 2.59
C ILE A 109 -4.00 14.35 2.67
N GLY A 110 -2.78 14.13 2.17
CA GLY A 110 -2.10 12.82 2.19
C GLY A 110 -2.21 12.08 0.86
N GLY A 111 -1.08 11.92 0.17
CA GLY A 111 -0.95 11.09 -1.05
C GLY A 111 -0.93 9.58 -0.77
N GLY A 112 -1.66 9.13 0.27
CA GLY A 112 -1.76 7.73 0.67
C GLY A 112 -2.70 6.91 -0.23
N THR A 113 -2.98 5.66 0.16
CA THR A 113 -3.80 4.71 -0.62
C THR A 113 -5.12 5.33 -1.12
N ALA A 114 -5.91 5.91 -0.22
CA ALA A 114 -7.19 6.54 -0.59
C ALA A 114 -7.02 7.87 -1.34
N GLY A 115 -6.10 8.74 -0.88
CA GLY A 115 -5.83 10.04 -1.51
C GLY A 115 -5.40 9.89 -2.98
N SER A 116 -4.67 8.82 -3.29
CA SER A 116 -4.27 8.43 -4.64
C SER A 116 -5.46 8.16 -5.56
N VAL A 117 -6.42 7.34 -5.09
CA VAL A 117 -7.65 7.02 -5.83
C VAL A 117 -8.48 8.27 -6.07
N LEU A 118 -8.70 9.07 -5.03
CA LEU A 118 -9.48 10.30 -5.11
C LEU A 118 -8.84 11.30 -6.09
N ALA A 119 -7.51 11.45 -6.06
CA ALA A 119 -6.79 12.32 -6.97
C ALA A 119 -6.93 11.88 -8.44
N ASN A 120 -6.83 10.58 -8.71
CA ASN A 120 -7.09 10.03 -10.04
C ASN A 120 -8.53 10.28 -10.48
N ARG A 121 -9.51 9.85 -9.68
CA ARG A 121 -10.92 9.87 -10.08
C ARG A 121 -11.48 11.28 -10.20
N LEU A 122 -11.20 12.18 -9.26
CA LEU A 122 -11.72 13.55 -9.32
C LEU A 122 -11.07 14.37 -10.45
N SER A 123 -9.79 14.12 -10.79
CA SER A 123 -9.14 14.79 -11.93
C SER A 123 -9.50 14.23 -13.30
N GLU A 124 -10.35 13.18 -13.41
CA GLU A 124 -10.89 12.70 -14.70
C GLU A 124 -11.76 13.78 -15.38
N ASN A 125 -12.34 14.72 -14.62
CA ASN A 125 -12.94 15.93 -15.17
C ASN A 125 -11.85 17.02 -15.31
N PRO A 126 -11.55 17.51 -16.52
CA PRO A 126 -10.41 18.42 -16.78
C PRO A 126 -10.55 19.82 -16.17
N LYS A 127 -11.63 20.11 -15.43
CA LYS A 127 -11.83 21.39 -14.73
C LYS A 127 -11.19 21.45 -13.34
N ILE A 128 -10.77 20.32 -12.76
CA ILE A 128 -10.54 20.16 -11.30
C ILE A 128 -9.06 19.99 -10.98
N LYS A 129 -8.43 20.93 -10.26
CA LYS A 129 -7.00 20.93 -9.89
C LYS A 129 -6.68 20.11 -8.61
N MET A 130 -5.59 19.31 -8.60
CA MET A 130 -5.42 18.10 -7.73
C MET A 130 -3.94 17.73 -7.40
N CYS A 131 -3.61 17.04 -6.28
CA CYS A 131 -2.24 16.72 -5.74
C CYS A 131 -1.46 15.42 -6.19
N ASN A 132 -0.21 15.40 -6.74
CA ASN A 132 0.50 14.12 -7.12
C ASN A 132 2.06 14.04 -7.47
N SER A 133 3.00 13.51 -6.65
CA SER A 133 4.24 12.80 -7.16
C SER A 133 5.07 12.02 -6.12
N SER A 134 5.85 11.00 -6.54
CA SER A 134 6.67 10.10 -5.70
C SER A 134 8.18 10.39 -5.71
N GLU A 135 8.92 9.77 -4.79
CA GLU A 135 10.38 9.55 -4.86
C GLU A 135 10.67 8.14 -5.44
N ASP A 136 11.92 7.89 -5.84
CA ASP A 136 12.38 6.71 -6.59
C ASP A 136 13.29 5.84 -5.71
N ILE A 137 12.81 4.66 -5.29
CA ILE A 137 13.45 3.75 -4.32
C ILE A 137 13.16 2.29 -4.72
N GLN A 138 14.20 1.54 -5.07
CA GLN A 138 14.08 0.21 -5.67
C GLN A 138 13.39 -0.84 -4.76
N ASP A 139 13.68 -0.84 -3.45
CA ASP A 139 13.03 -1.70 -2.44
C ASP A 139 11.51 -1.50 -2.36
N VAL A 140 10.97 -0.36 -2.80
CA VAL A 140 9.52 -0.12 -2.90
C VAL A 140 8.91 -0.88 -4.08
N GLU A 141 9.66 -1.15 -5.15
CA GLU A 141 9.17 -1.90 -6.31
C GLU A 141 9.20 -3.43 -6.12
N ILE A 142 10.21 -3.94 -5.41
CA ILE A 142 10.50 -5.38 -5.26
C ILE A 142 9.64 -5.99 -4.14
N PRO A 143 8.71 -6.92 -4.43
CA PRO A 143 7.82 -7.49 -3.41
C PRO A 143 8.51 -8.12 -2.19
N PHE A 144 9.56 -8.92 -2.38
CA PHE A 144 10.22 -9.62 -1.26
C PHE A 144 10.94 -8.65 -0.30
N LEU A 145 11.47 -7.54 -0.83
CA LEU A 145 12.16 -6.52 -0.04
C LEU A 145 11.22 -5.58 0.71
N ALA A 146 9.90 -5.75 0.61
CA ALA A 146 8.94 -5.01 1.43
C ALA A 146 9.22 -5.10 2.94
N THR A 147 9.91 -6.15 3.38
CA THR A 147 10.36 -6.36 4.77
C THR A 147 11.53 -5.46 5.22
N SER A 148 12.30 -4.85 4.30
CA SER A 148 13.38 -3.90 4.61
C SER A 148 12.87 -2.48 4.91
N LEU A 149 11.68 -2.14 4.42
CA LEU A 149 11.15 -0.77 4.37
C LEU A 149 10.81 -0.12 5.73
N PRO A 150 10.38 -0.84 6.78
CA PRO A 150 10.14 -0.23 8.10
C PRO A 150 11.39 0.43 8.71
N SER A 151 11.22 1.57 9.39
CA SER A 151 12.30 2.43 9.91
C SER A 151 13.28 3.00 8.87
N THR A 152 12.96 2.97 7.57
CA THR A 152 13.70 3.69 6.52
C THR A 152 13.13 5.09 6.28
N SER A 153 13.62 5.82 5.27
CA SER A 153 13.08 7.13 4.88
C SER A 153 11.64 7.10 4.36
N VAL A 154 11.12 5.95 3.94
CA VAL A 154 9.71 5.79 3.51
C VAL A 154 8.76 5.36 4.63
N ASP A 155 9.22 5.35 5.88
CA ASP A 155 8.40 5.10 7.06
C ASP A 155 8.31 6.37 7.93
N TRP A 156 7.13 6.66 8.48
CA TRP A 156 6.97 7.66 9.54
C TRP A 156 7.73 7.27 10.82
N ASN A 157 8.07 5.99 10.97
CA ASN A 157 8.85 5.43 12.08
C ASN A 157 8.20 5.76 13.45
N PHE A 158 6.88 5.61 13.51
CA PHE A 158 6.11 5.74 14.75
C PHE A 158 6.42 4.59 15.72
N THR A 159 6.22 4.83 17.01
CA THR A 159 6.25 3.82 18.07
C THR A 159 5.02 3.95 18.96
N THR A 160 4.63 2.87 19.63
CA THR A 160 3.61 2.92 20.69
C THR A 160 4.19 3.49 21.98
N THR A 161 3.30 3.88 22.88
CA THR A 161 3.54 3.84 24.33
C THR A 161 3.79 2.40 24.81
N ASP A 162 4.24 2.24 26.05
CA ASP A 162 4.44 0.93 26.68
C ASP A 162 3.13 0.14 26.73
N GLN A 163 3.07 -0.98 26.00
CA GLN A 163 1.83 -1.76 25.86
C GLN A 163 1.71 -2.74 27.03
N THR A 164 0.72 -2.53 27.90
CA THR A 164 0.47 -3.35 29.10
C THR A 164 0.25 -4.83 28.76
N GLY A 165 -0.44 -5.11 27.65
CA GLY A 165 -0.64 -6.47 27.15
C GLY A 165 0.63 -7.13 26.58
N LEU A 166 1.72 -6.38 26.38
CA LEU A 166 3.02 -6.85 25.87
C LEU A 166 4.14 -6.74 26.92
N ASN A 167 3.83 -6.95 28.20
CA ASN A 167 4.77 -6.78 29.32
C ASN A 167 5.45 -5.39 29.35
N ASN A 168 4.68 -4.34 28.99
CA ASN A 168 5.09 -2.94 28.90
C ASN A 168 6.14 -2.65 27.81
N ARG A 169 6.26 -3.49 26.77
CA ARG A 169 7.08 -3.16 25.60
C ARG A 169 6.43 -2.06 24.77
N SER A 170 7.21 -1.05 24.38
CA SER A 170 6.91 -0.22 23.20
C SER A 170 7.26 -0.99 21.92
N ILE A 171 6.44 -0.87 20.86
CA ILE A 171 6.67 -1.50 19.56
C ILE A 171 6.65 -0.47 18.42
N LYS A 172 7.32 -0.78 17.31
CA LYS A 172 7.31 0.02 16.08
C LYS A 172 5.96 -0.08 15.36
N LEU A 173 5.60 0.98 14.64
CA LEU A 173 4.37 1.10 13.85
C LEU A 173 4.69 1.62 12.45
N ALA A 174 4.86 0.71 11.49
CA ALA A 174 5.22 1.04 10.12
C ALA A 174 4.08 1.75 9.39
N ARG A 175 4.32 2.97 8.89
CA ARG A 175 3.33 3.79 8.17
C ARG A 175 4.02 4.51 7.02
N GLY A 176 3.56 4.29 5.79
CA GLY A 176 4.25 4.82 4.61
C GLY A 176 4.31 6.36 4.58
N PHE A 177 5.52 6.91 4.64
CA PHE A 177 5.86 8.31 4.42
C PHE A 177 6.38 8.53 2.98
N VAL A 178 5.62 7.99 2.02
CA VAL A 178 5.89 8.03 0.58
C VAL A 178 4.54 8.07 -0.16
N LEU A 179 4.51 8.33 -1.47
CA LEU A 179 3.27 8.19 -2.24
C LEU A 179 2.73 6.77 -2.22
N GLY A 180 1.41 6.66 -2.32
CA GLY A 180 0.67 5.43 -2.03
C GLY A 180 0.59 5.14 -0.53
N GLY A 181 1.33 5.86 0.31
CA GLY A 181 1.41 5.64 1.75
C GLY A 181 1.75 4.19 2.05
N SER A 182 1.00 3.56 2.96
CA SER A 182 1.21 2.16 3.30
C SER A 182 1.07 1.17 2.13
N SER A 183 0.36 1.50 1.03
CA SER A 183 0.33 0.58 -0.14
C SER A 183 1.68 0.44 -0.86
N SER A 184 2.60 1.38 -0.62
CA SER A 184 3.98 1.34 -1.14
C SER A 184 4.99 0.69 -0.18
N ILE A 185 4.59 0.34 1.05
CA ILE A 185 5.47 -0.33 2.02
C ILE A 185 4.88 -1.59 2.68
N ASN A 186 3.62 -1.94 2.41
CA ASN A 186 2.99 -3.16 2.94
C ASN A 186 3.50 -4.43 2.24
N PHE A 187 3.09 -5.59 2.73
CA PHE A 187 3.39 -6.89 2.13
C PHE A 187 2.40 -7.32 1.03
N MET A 188 1.75 -6.35 0.35
CA MET A 188 0.89 -6.53 -0.83
C MET A 188 -0.33 -7.47 -0.75
N THR A 189 -0.51 -8.28 0.29
CA THR A 189 -1.69 -9.16 0.50
C THR A 189 -3.01 -8.46 0.20
N TRP A 190 -3.82 -9.06 -0.66
CA TRP A 190 -5.05 -8.50 -1.20
C TRP A 190 -6.26 -9.33 -0.79
N ASN A 191 -7.05 -8.81 0.14
CA ASN A 191 -8.32 -9.41 0.54
C ASN A 191 -9.42 -8.34 0.58
N ARG A 192 -10.63 -8.68 0.12
CA ARG A 192 -11.82 -7.81 0.21
C ARG A 192 -12.68 -8.05 1.46
N CYS A 193 -12.28 -8.99 2.33
CA CYS A 193 -13.03 -9.50 3.49
C CYS A 193 -14.33 -10.24 3.14
N SER A 194 -14.98 -10.76 4.19
CA SER A 194 -16.28 -11.41 4.11
C SER A 194 -17.41 -10.44 3.77
N ASN A 195 -18.56 -10.97 3.34
CA ASN A 195 -19.79 -10.18 3.20
C ASN A 195 -20.21 -9.55 4.54
N ASP A 196 -20.08 -10.32 5.63
CA ASP A 196 -20.53 -9.96 6.97
C ASP A 196 -19.85 -8.66 7.47
N TYR A 197 -18.58 -8.43 7.12
CA TYR A 197 -17.87 -7.19 7.44
C TYR A 197 -18.48 -5.95 6.77
N TRP A 198 -18.86 -6.07 5.48
CA TRP A 198 -19.46 -4.97 4.73
C TRP A 198 -20.91 -4.71 5.15
N ASP A 199 -21.65 -5.76 5.47
CA ASP A 199 -23.03 -5.65 5.95
C ASP A 199 -23.09 -5.16 7.42
N SER A 200 -22.05 -5.44 8.23
CA SER A 200 -21.89 -4.81 9.55
C SER A 200 -21.45 -3.34 9.43
N LEU A 201 -20.62 -2.97 8.44
CA LEU A 201 -20.31 -1.56 8.13
C LEU A 201 -21.56 -0.78 7.69
N ALA A 202 -22.43 -1.39 6.88
CA ALA A 202 -23.74 -0.83 6.53
C ALA A 202 -24.66 -0.65 7.74
N THR A 203 -24.63 -1.60 8.68
CA THR A 203 -25.38 -1.53 9.94
C THR A 203 -24.85 -0.41 10.85
N ALA A 204 -23.53 -0.31 11.04
CA ALA A 204 -22.88 0.68 11.89
C ALA A 204 -22.99 2.12 11.34
N SER A 205 -23.07 2.28 10.03
CA SER A 205 -23.29 3.57 9.35
C SER A 205 -24.76 3.93 9.15
N ASN A 206 -25.69 3.00 9.39
CA ASN A 206 -27.11 3.10 9.05
C ASN A 206 -27.33 3.47 7.56
N ASP A 207 -26.52 2.91 6.66
CA ASP A 207 -26.59 3.12 5.21
C ASP A 207 -26.34 1.81 4.46
N SER A 208 -27.40 1.27 3.85
CA SER A 208 -27.37 0.04 3.05
C SER A 208 -26.48 0.13 1.82
N MET A 209 -26.08 1.33 1.38
CA MET A 209 -25.14 1.54 0.28
C MET A 209 -23.68 1.24 0.66
N TRP A 210 -23.41 0.69 1.85
CA TRP A 210 -22.14 0.06 2.24
C TRP A 210 -22.17 -1.48 2.26
N THR A 211 -23.33 -2.11 2.07
CA THR A 211 -23.45 -3.59 2.04
C THR A 211 -22.57 -4.20 0.95
N TRP A 212 -22.15 -5.45 1.11
CA TRP A 212 -21.27 -6.16 0.14
C TRP A 212 -21.74 -5.95 -1.31
N ARG A 213 -23.02 -6.18 -1.54
CA ARG A 213 -23.66 -6.04 -2.86
C ARG A 213 -23.75 -4.60 -3.36
N ALA A 214 -23.83 -3.61 -2.48
CA ALA A 214 -23.84 -2.21 -2.87
C ALA A 214 -22.44 -1.67 -3.21
N VAL A 215 -21.39 -2.25 -2.62
CA VAL A 215 -19.99 -1.87 -2.91
C VAL A 215 -19.35 -2.65 -4.07
N GLU A 216 -20.01 -3.69 -4.58
CA GLU A 216 -19.55 -4.55 -5.68
C GLU A 216 -19.02 -3.79 -6.91
N TYR A 217 -19.78 -2.80 -7.39
CA TYR A 217 -19.38 -1.94 -8.50
C TYR A 217 -18.07 -1.17 -8.24
N TYR A 218 -17.78 -0.85 -6.97
CA TYR A 218 -16.55 -0.16 -6.59
C TYR A 218 -15.39 -1.14 -6.40
N TYR A 219 -15.56 -2.24 -5.66
CA TYR A 219 -14.45 -3.17 -5.42
C TYR A 219 -13.96 -3.85 -6.71
N LEU A 220 -14.86 -4.17 -7.65
CA LEU A 220 -14.46 -4.73 -8.96
C LEU A 220 -13.65 -3.71 -9.79
N ARG A 221 -13.90 -2.41 -9.63
CA ARG A 221 -13.15 -1.35 -10.34
C ARG A 221 -11.84 -0.93 -9.68
N THR A 222 -11.50 -1.47 -8.51
CA THR A 222 -10.20 -1.21 -7.86
C THR A 222 -9.04 -1.99 -8.51
N SER A 223 -9.30 -3.22 -8.94
CA SER A 223 -8.26 -4.21 -9.27
C SER A 223 -8.48 -4.91 -10.61
N THR A 224 -7.40 -5.31 -11.28
CA THR A 224 -7.37 -6.27 -12.39
C THR A 224 -6.65 -7.53 -11.94
N LEU A 225 -7.30 -8.70 -12.02
CA LEU A 225 -6.61 -9.99 -11.88
C LEU A 225 -5.71 -10.23 -13.11
N VAL A 226 -4.42 -10.42 -12.89
CA VAL A 226 -3.39 -10.68 -13.90
C VAL A 226 -2.69 -12.03 -13.66
N PRO A 227 -2.05 -12.63 -14.68
CA PRO A 227 -1.26 -13.85 -14.48
C PRO A 227 -0.12 -13.66 -13.46
N PRO A 228 0.24 -14.72 -12.70
CA PRO A 228 1.46 -14.73 -11.89
C PRO A 228 2.71 -14.66 -12.78
N SER A 229 3.84 -14.24 -12.20
CA SER A 229 5.08 -13.92 -12.94
C SER A 229 5.65 -15.10 -13.72
N ASP A 230 5.57 -16.31 -13.16
CA ASP A 230 5.99 -17.58 -13.79
C ASP A 230 5.03 -18.08 -14.89
N GLY A 231 3.82 -17.52 -14.96
CA GLY A 231 2.77 -17.93 -15.89
C GLY A 231 2.17 -19.31 -15.61
N HIS A 232 2.22 -19.81 -14.37
CA HIS A 232 1.65 -21.13 -14.05
C HIS A 232 0.12 -21.20 -14.19
N ASN A 233 -0.43 -22.43 -14.17
CA ASN A 233 -1.87 -22.65 -14.30
C ASN A 233 -2.59 -22.45 -12.95
N THR A 234 -3.29 -21.32 -12.82
CA THR A 234 -4.00 -20.90 -11.60
C THR A 234 -5.37 -21.57 -11.35
N THR A 235 -5.74 -22.57 -12.15
CA THR A 235 -7.03 -23.28 -12.02
C THR A 235 -7.14 -23.95 -10.64
N GLY A 236 -8.15 -23.57 -9.85
CA GLY A 236 -8.36 -24.11 -8.50
C GLY A 236 -7.67 -23.34 -7.37
N GLN A 237 -7.05 -22.19 -7.66
CA GLN A 237 -6.31 -21.35 -6.68
C GLN A 237 -6.88 -19.92 -6.52
N VAL A 238 -7.82 -19.55 -7.38
CA VAL A 238 -8.51 -18.24 -7.44
C VAL A 238 -9.81 -18.45 -8.23
N VAL A 239 -10.85 -17.66 -7.97
CA VAL A 239 -12.11 -17.72 -8.73
C VAL A 239 -12.19 -16.49 -9.64
N PRO A 240 -11.81 -16.56 -10.93
CA PRO A 240 -11.66 -15.37 -11.77
C PRO A 240 -12.91 -14.49 -11.86
N GLU A 241 -14.09 -15.09 -11.78
CA GLU A 241 -15.40 -14.44 -11.86
C GLU A 241 -15.71 -13.51 -10.68
N VAL A 242 -15.00 -13.60 -9.55
CA VAL A 242 -15.16 -12.66 -8.42
C VAL A 242 -14.19 -11.47 -8.48
N HIS A 243 -13.36 -11.38 -9.53
CA HIS A 243 -12.36 -10.32 -9.68
C HIS A 243 -12.70 -9.28 -10.75
N GLY A 244 -12.10 -8.10 -10.61
CA GLY A 244 -12.12 -7.08 -11.65
C GLY A 244 -11.13 -7.40 -12.77
N HIS A 245 -11.36 -6.78 -13.94
CA HIS A 245 -10.57 -6.97 -15.15
C HIS A 245 -10.12 -5.65 -15.82
N ASP A 246 -10.52 -4.50 -15.29
CA ASP A 246 -10.21 -3.16 -15.79
C ASP A 246 -9.76 -2.16 -14.70
N GLY A 247 -9.62 -2.63 -13.44
CA GLY A 247 -9.22 -1.81 -12.30
C GLY A 247 -7.70 -1.51 -12.25
N PRO A 248 -7.24 -0.35 -11.74
CA PRO A 248 -5.85 0.08 -11.91
C PRO A 248 -4.80 -0.65 -11.06
N VAL A 249 -5.20 -1.34 -9.97
CA VAL A 249 -4.27 -2.18 -9.19
C VAL A 249 -4.17 -3.55 -9.85
N GLN A 250 -2.98 -3.96 -10.25
CA GLN A 250 -2.74 -5.33 -10.69
C GLN A 250 -2.68 -6.25 -9.48
N VAL A 251 -3.40 -7.37 -9.55
CA VAL A 251 -3.47 -8.39 -8.51
C VAL A 251 -3.15 -9.74 -9.14
N SER A 252 -2.24 -10.52 -8.55
CA SER A 252 -1.88 -11.86 -9.01
C SER A 252 -1.93 -12.87 -7.86
N LEU A 253 -1.88 -14.15 -8.21
CA LEU A 253 -1.38 -15.20 -7.30
C LEU A 253 0.15 -15.09 -7.16
N PRO A 254 0.80 -15.89 -6.29
CA PRO A 254 2.26 -15.88 -6.17
C PRO A 254 2.93 -16.23 -7.50
N GLY A 255 4.06 -15.61 -7.80
CA GLY A 255 4.85 -15.81 -9.02
C GLY A 255 6.03 -16.78 -8.87
N HIS A 256 6.19 -17.42 -7.72
CA HIS A 256 7.27 -18.36 -7.41
C HIS A 256 6.82 -19.39 -6.35
N GLU A 257 6.42 -20.59 -6.79
CA GLU A 257 6.01 -21.71 -5.92
C GLU A 257 7.08 -22.08 -4.86
N THR A 258 6.65 -22.34 -3.62
CA THR A 258 7.53 -22.84 -2.54
C THR A 258 7.18 -24.26 -2.08
N GLU A 259 8.13 -24.93 -1.41
CA GLU A 259 7.91 -26.26 -0.81
C GLU A 259 6.84 -26.29 0.29
N LEU A 260 6.32 -25.14 0.74
CA LEU A 260 5.22 -25.07 1.71
C LEU A 260 3.84 -25.19 1.02
N ASP A 261 3.72 -24.73 -0.22
CA ASP A 261 2.45 -24.30 -0.81
C ASP A 261 1.48 -25.49 -0.92
N GLN A 262 1.88 -26.56 -1.60
CA GLN A 262 1.09 -27.78 -1.70
C GLN A 262 0.88 -28.46 -0.34
N ARG A 263 1.81 -28.35 0.61
CA ARG A 263 1.65 -28.94 1.97
C ARG A 263 0.51 -28.28 2.73
N VAL A 264 0.39 -26.96 2.61
CA VAL A 264 -0.72 -26.19 3.21
C VAL A 264 -2.06 -26.55 2.56
N VAL A 265 -2.08 -26.67 1.22
CA VAL A 265 -3.27 -27.11 0.46
C VAL A 265 -3.71 -28.53 0.84
N ASP A 266 -2.78 -29.49 0.89
CA ASP A 266 -3.05 -30.87 1.31
C ASP A 266 -3.54 -30.93 2.77
N SER A 267 -2.95 -30.11 3.66
CA SER A 267 -3.41 -29.98 5.06
C SER A 267 -4.87 -29.56 5.14
N ALA A 268 -5.30 -28.63 4.27
CA ALA A 268 -6.66 -28.12 4.21
C ALA A 268 -7.67 -29.21 3.81
N PHE A 269 -7.31 -30.06 2.85
CA PHE A 269 -8.12 -31.21 2.44
C PHE A 269 -8.13 -32.35 3.47
N ILE A 270 -7.04 -32.54 4.22
CA ILE A 270 -6.95 -33.56 5.30
C ILE A 270 -7.78 -33.15 6.52
N LEU A 271 -7.71 -31.89 6.95
CA LEU A 271 -8.36 -31.41 8.17
C LEU A 271 -9.83 -31.03 7.95
N GLY A 272 -10.14 -30.35 6.85
CA GLY A 272 -11.49 -29.87 6.54
C GLY A 272 -12.08 -28.97 7.63
N GLY A 273 -13.42 -28.87 7.66
CA GLY A 273 -14.13 -28.08 8.67
C GLY A 273 -13.70 -26.61 8.66
N ARG A 274 -13.22 -26.09 9.80
CA ARG A 274 -12.69 -24.71 9.90
C ARG A 274 -11.33 -24.50 9.23
N PHE A 275 -10.64 -25.59 8.86
CA PHE A 275 -9.40 -25.61 8.07
C PHE A 275 -9.65 -25.95 6.59
N THR A 276 -10.92 -25.99 6.14
CA THR A 276 -11.27 -26.34 4.75
C THR A 276 -10.47 -25.54 3.73
N TYR A 277 -10.22 -26.12 2.57
CA TYR A 277 -9.68 -25.36 1.45
C TYR A 277 -10.63 -24.20 1.09
N ASN A 278 -10.07 -23.01 0.93
CA ASN A 278 -10.73 -21.82 0.40
C ASN A 278 -10.02 -21.42 -0.90
N GLU A 279 -10.75 -21.53 -2.01
CA GLU A 279 -10.24 -21.23 -3.34
C GLU A 279 -10.02 -19.72 -3.57
N ASP A 280 -10.75 -18.85 -2.86
CA ASP A 280 -10.58 -17.40 -2.99
C ASP A 280 -11.12 -16.60 -1.80
N PHE A 281 -10.20 -15.97 -1.07
CA PHE A 281 -10.51 -15.10 0.08
C PHE A 281 -11.24 -13.80 -0.30
N ASN A 282 -11.37 -13.50 -1.59
CA ASN A 282 -12.11 -12.36 -2.12
C ASN A 282 -13.54 -12.71 -2.58
N ALA A 283 -13.94 -13.98 -2.51
CA ALA A 283 -15.29 -14.46 -2.87
C ALA A 283 -16.35 -14.23 -1.78
N GLY A 284 -16.14 -13.27 -0.87
CA GLY A 284 -17.09 -12.92 0.18
C GLY A 284 -17.07 -13.83 1.42
N LYS A 285 -16.12 -14.77 1.50
CA LYS A 285 -15.89 -15.67 2.64
C LYS A 285 -14.40 -15.82 2.88
N SER A 286 -13.91 -15.50 4.07
CA SER A 286 -12.47 -15.65 4.37
C SER A 286 -12.13 -17.01 4.97
N VAL A 287 -13.01 -17.63 5.76
CA VAL A 287 -12.70 -18.85 6.53
C VAL A 287 -12.19 -20.02 5.65
N GLY A 288 -11.02 -20.55 5.98
CA GLY A 288 -10.35 -21.68 5.33
C GLY A 288 -8.84 -21.48 5.14
N LEU A 289 -8.19 -22.38 4.38
CA LEU A 289 -6.77 -22.34 3.98
C LEU A 289 -6.66 -22.27 2.45
N GLY A 290 -5.71 -21.50 1.92
CA GLY A 290 -5.54 -21.36 0.46
C GLY A 290 -4.39 -20.44 0.06
N TYR A 291 -4.30 -20.16 -1.24
CA TYR A 291 -3.29 -19.24 -1.79
C TYR A 291 -3.65 -17.77 -1.51
N VAL A 292 -2.62 -16.95 -1.29
CA VAL A 292 -2.81 -15.51 -1.15
C VAL A 292 -2.84 -14.83 -2.53
N GLN A 293 -3.77 -13.91 -2.73
CA GLN A 293 -3.73 -12.98 -3.85
C GLN A 293 -3.00 -11.72 -3.40
N ASN A 294 -2.09 -11.19 -4.21
CA ASN A 294 -1.22 -10.05 -3.88
C ASN A 294 -1.39 -8.91 -4.88
N ALA A 295 -1.26 -7.65 -4.43
CA ALA A 295 -1.21 -6.45 -5.27
C ALA A 295 0.13 -6.33 -6.02
N ILE A 296 0.35 -7.27 -6.94
CA ILE A 296 1.57 -7.48 -7.73
C ILE A 296 1.15 -7.65 -9.20
N GLY A 297 2.01 -7.19 -10.11
CA GLY A 297 1.88 -7.42 -11.54
C GLY A 297 3.23 -7.36 -12.23
N ASN A 298 3.49 -8.27 -13.18
CA ASN A 298 4.79 -8.37 -13.87
C ASN A 298 5.99 -8.41 -12.89
N GLY A 299 5.82 -9.13 -11.77
CA GLY A 299 6.82 -9.26 -10.71
C GLY A 299 7.13 -8.00 -9.89
N THR A 300 6.37 -6.90 -10.04
CA THR A 300 6.56 -5.66 -9.26
C THR A 300 5.32 -5.30 -8.44
N ARG A 301 5.51 -4.48 -7.40
CA ARG A 301 4.42 -3.95 -6.57
C ARG A 301 3.44 -3.09 -7.38
N SER A 302 2.15 -3.40 -7.27
CA SER A 302 1.06 -2.53 -7.69
C SER A 302 0.52 -1.72 -6.51
N SER A 303 1.03 -0.51 -6.30
CA SER A 303 0.61 0.39 -5.22
C SER A 303 -0.35 1.46 -5.72
N ALA A 304 -0.93 2.24 -4.81
CA ALA A 304 -1.79 3.36 -5.20
C ALA A 304 -0.99 4.47 -5.91
N ALA A 305 0.33 4.52 -5.67
CA ALA A 305 1.24 5.37 -6.44
C ALA A 305 1.27 4.92 -7.91
N THR A 306 1.60 3.64 -8.17
CA THR A 306 1.80 3.14 -9.54
C THR A 306 0.48 2.96 -10.31
N GLY A 307 -0.58 2.48 -9.66
CA GLY A 307 -1.89 2.25 -10.30
C GLY A 307 -2.72 3.53 -10.51
N TYR A 308 -2.73 4.47 -9.55
CA TYR A 308 -3.61 5.64 -9.62
C TYR A 308 -2.90 6.97 -9.85
N LEU A 309 -1.72 7.18 -9.29
CA LEU A 309 -1.06 8.50 -9.30
C LEU A 309 -0.09 8.69 -10.46
N LEU A 310 0.81 7.76 -10.76
CA LEU A 310 1.71 7.89 -11.91
C LEU A 310 0.96 8.08 -13.25
N PRO A 311 -0.18 7.40 -13.53
CA PRO A 311 -0.93 7.61 -14.79
C PRO A 311 -1.62 8.96 -14.95
N ILE A 312 -1.55 9.87 -13.96
CA ILE A 312 -2.21 11.19 -14.01
C ILE A 312 -1.26 12.38 -13.90
N VAL A 313 0.07 12.17 -13.78
CA VAL A 313 1.05 13.27 -13.58
C VAL A 313 1.07 14.31 -14.70
N ASP A 314 0.67 13.94 -15.93
CA ASP A 314 0.61 14.84 -17.09
C ASP A 314 -0.72 15.60 -17.23
N ARG A 315 -1.74 15.31 -16.40
CA ARG A 315 -3.04 16.01 -16.48
C ARG A 315 -2.85 17.47 -16.05
N CYS A 316 -3.10 18.45 -16.92
CA CYS A 316 -2.92 19.88 -16.61
C CYS A 316 -3.84 20.43 -15.49
N ASN A 317 -4.73 19.59 -15.00
CA ASN A 317 -5.55 19.78 -13.81
C ASN A 317 -5.07 18.91 -12.63
N VAL A 318 -3.77 18.58 -12.57
CA VAL A 318 -3.09 17.95 -11.45
C VAL A 318 -1.81 18.78 -11.20
N ASP A 319 -1.77 19.47 -10.07
CA ASP A 319 -0.54 20.01 -9.50
C ASP A 319 0.06 18.97 -8.54
N VAL A 320 1.07 19.32 -7.75
CA VAL A 320 1.77 18.40 -6.85
C VAL A 320 2.23 19.16 -5.62
N ILE A 321 2.37 18.52 -4.46
CA ILE A 321 3.39 18.97 -3.52
C ILE A 321 3.90 17.81 -2.65
N ILE A 322 5.23 17.62 -2.66
CA ILE A 322 5.93 16.66 -1.79
C ILE A 322 6.68 17.38 -0.68
N SER A 323 7.30 16.62 0.24
CA SER A 323 8.14 17.15 1.32
C SER A 323 7.44 18.29 2.10
N THR A 324 6.13 18.13 2.30
CA THR A 324 5.20 19.17 2.77
C THR A 324 4.16 18.54 3.69
N ARG A 325 4.11 19.01 4.94
CA ARG A 325 3.13 18.63 5.96
C ARG A 325 1.95 19.60 5.89
N VAL A 326 0.72 19.10 5.94
CA VAL A 326 -0.44 19.93 6.31
C VAL A 326 -0.40 20.12 7.83
N THR A 327 -0.31 21.37 8.27
CA THR A 327 -0.07 21.75 9.67
C THR A 327 -1.35 21.98 10.45
N LYS A 328 -2.38 22.52 9.79
CA LYS A 328 -3.69 22.77 10.38
C LYS A 328 -4.77 22.85 9.31
N ILE A 329 -5.98 22.44 9.64
CA ILE A 329 -7.21 22.64 8.86
C ILE A 329 -7.95 23.84 9.47
N LEU A 330 -8.52 24.70 8.63
CA LEU A 330 -9.06 26.01 9.00
C LEU A 330 -10.40 26.25 8.31
N GLY A 331 -11.32 26.88 9.04
CA GLY A 331 -12.63 27.28 8.53
C GLY A 331 -12.76 28.77 8.24
N SER A 332 -13.83 29.12 7.51
CA SER A 332 -14.23 30.51 7.32
C SER A 332 -14.72 31.13 8.64
N LEU A 333 -14.50 32.43 8.84
CA LEU A 333 -14.93 33.17 10.05
C LEU A 333 -16.46 33.27 10.22
N SER A 334 -17.23 32.66 9.32
CA SER A 334 -18.68 32.88 9.16
C SER A 334 -19.56 31.81 9.81
N ALA A 335 -19.34 30.52 9.52
CA ALA A 335 -20.18 29.42 10.03
C ALA A 335 -19.60 28.01 9.72
N SER A 336 -18.79 27.44 10.62
CA SER A 336 -18.38 26.01 10.67
C SER A 336 -17.92 25.33 9.37
N GLU A 337 -17.57 26.11 8.36
CA GLU A 337 -17.23 25.67 7.01
C GLU A 337 -15.71 25.57 6.88
N ILE A 338 -15.22 24.35 6.76
CA ILE A 338 -13.81 24.05 6.52
C ILE A 338 -13.52 24.22 5.03
N ASP A 339 -12.72 25.23 4.71
CA ASP A 339 -12.37 25.58 3.33
C ASP A 339 -10.86 25.72 3.08
N THR A 340 -10.05 25.80 4.14
CA THR A 340 -8.63 26.19 4.06
C THR A 340 -7.74 25.18 4.76
N VAL A 341 -6.61 24.84 4.13
CA VAL A 341 -5.51 24.13 4.78
C VAL A 341 -4.33 25.07 4.98
N GLU A 342 -3.56 24.84 6.04
CA GLU A 342 -2.23 25.41 6.22
C GLU A 342 -1.17 24.32 5.96
N ILE A 343 -0.10 24.67 5.26
CA ILE A 343 1.01 23.77 4.92
C ILE A 343 2.37 24.37 5.29
N ALA A 344 3.35 23.49 5.55
CA ALA A 344 4.76 23.84 5.73
C ALA A 344 5.69 22.67 5.32
N GLN A 345 6.90 23.01 4.87
CA GLN A 345 7.92 22.01 4.49
C GLN A 345 8.83 21.59 5.66
N SER A 346 8.74 22.26 6.80
CA SER A 346 9.44 21.90 8.05
C SER A 346 8.82 22.61 9.25
N ALA A 347 9.16 22.16 10.48
CA ALA A 347 8.68 22.76 11.73
C ALA A 347 8.86 24.29 11.77
N ASN A 348 10.02 24.80 11.35
CA ASN A 348 10.35 26.22 11.28
C ASN A 348 10.09 26.87 9.91
N GLY A 349 9.52 26.15 8.95
CA GLY A 349 9.26 26.63 7.59
C GLY A 349 8.04 27.56 7.51
N THR A 350 8.02 28.43 6.49
CA THR A 350 6.89 29.33 6.20
C THR A 350 5.56 28.58 6.17
N ARG A 351 4.58 29.08 6.92
CA ARG A 351 3.19 28.61 6.86
C ARG A 351 2.48 29.27 5.68
N THR A 352 2.00 28.47 4.73
CA THR A 352 1.19 28.94 3.59
C THR A 352 -0.21 28.39 3.68
N LYS A 353 -1.22 29.21 3.40
CA LYS A 353 -2.63 28.81 3.42
C LYS A 353 -3.17 28.64 2.00
N ILE A 354 -3.89 27.55 1.77
CA ILE A 354 -4.50 27.20 0.48
C ILE A 354 -5.99 26.96 0.71
N LYS A 355 -6.85 27.64 -0.06
CA LYS A 355 -8.30 27.50 0.01
C LYS A 355 -8.84 26.60 -1.11
N ALA A 356 -9.69 25.65 -0.73
CA ALA A 356 -10.54 24.85 -1.61
C ALA A 356 -11.79 25.65 -2.01
N LYS A 357 -12.39 25.31 -3.16
CA LYS A 357 -13.67 25.90 -3.62
C LYS A 357 -14.87 24.98 -3.33
N LYS A 358 -14.62 23.73 -2.90
CA LYS A 358 -15.64 22.69 -2.69
C LYS A 358 -15.45 21.96 -1.36
N GLU A 359 -14.44 21.07 -1.27
CA GLU A 359 -14.15 20.30 -0.04
C GLU A 359 -12.65 20.11 0.18
N VAL A 360 -12.29 19.98 1.45
CA VAL A 360 -11.05 19.39 1.94
C VAL A 360 -11.30 17.90 2.22
N LEU A 361 -10.50 17.03 1.60
CA LEU A 361 -10.61 15.58 1.75
C LEU A 361 -9.39 15.07 2.53
N LEU A 362 -9.65 14.52 3.71
CA LEU A 362 -8.62 14.08 4.66
C LEU A 362 -8.36 12.58 4.50
N SER A 363 -7.17 12.24 3.98
CA SER A 363 -6.68 10.87 3.76
C SER A 363 -5.30 10.68 4.41
N ALA A 364 -5.09 11.27 5.58
CA ALA A 364 -3.80 11.28 6.29
C ALA A 364 -3.50 9.97 7.04
N GLY A 365 -4.42 9.02 7.01
CA GLY A 365 -4.27 7.70 7.62
C GLY A 365 -4.49 7.72 9.13
N VAL A 366 -4.53 6.53 9.72
CA VAL A 366 -5.13 6.29 11.05
C VAL A 366 -4.40 7.00 12.20
N MET A 367 -3.12 7.35 12.02
CA MET A 367 -2.37 8.17 12.98
C MET A 367 -2.45 9.67 12.66
N GLY A 368 -2.36 10.05 11.38
CA GLY A 368 -2.28 11.44 10.94
C GLY A 368 -3.64 12.17 10.93
N THR A 369 -4.72 11.47 10.62
CA THR A 369 -6.09 12.00 10.57
C THR A 369 -6.58 12.48 11.94
N PRO A 370 -6.60 11.68 13.03
CA PRO A 370 -7.04 12.15 14.35
C PRO A 370 -6.11 13.23 14.92
N GLN A 371 -4.79 13.14 14.65
CA GLN A 371 -3.83 14.18 15.00
C GLN A 371 -4.20 15.51 14.36
N LEU A 372 -4.44 15.53 13.04
CA LEU A 372 -4.71 16.76 12.31
C LEU A 372 -6.10 17.35 12.63
N LEU A 373 -7.12 16.51 12.84
CA LEU A 373 -8.43 16.96 13.35
C LEU A 373 -8.25 17.68 14.71
N SER A 374 -7.54 17.04 15.64
CA SER A 374 -7.30 17.59 16.99
C SER A 374 -6.51 18.91 16.94
N LEU A 375 -5.41 18.98 16.20
CA LEU A 375 -4.64 20.22 15.98
C LEU A 375 -5.47 21.33 15.34
N SER A 376 -6.57 20.98 14.67
CA SER A 376 -7.51 21.90 14.02
C SER A 376 -8.69 22.30 14.90
N GLY A 377 -8.78 21.81 16.14
CA GLY A 377 -9.88 22.12 17.07
C GLY A 377 -11.09 21.21 16.95
N ILE A 378 -10.95 20.05 16.29
CA ILE A 378 -12.00 19.02 16.14
C ILE A 378 -11.54 17.78 16.91
N GLY A 379 -12.03 17.59 18.14
CA GLY A 379 -11.56 16.50 18.99
C GLY A 379 -12.01 16.60 20.45
N PRO A 380 -11.47 15.77 21.37
CA PRO A 380 -11.90 15.74 22.76
C PRO A 380 -11.60 17.06 23.48
N LYS A 381 -12.63 17.81 23.90
CA LYS A 381 -12.49 19.17 24.44
C LYS A 381 -11.50 19.31 25.61
N GLY A 382 -11.35 18.29 26.46
CA GLY A 382 -10.35 18.28 27.54
C GLY A 382 -8.93 18.43 26.98
N VAL A 383 -8.50 17.46 26.18
CA VAL A 383 -7.18 17.43 25.51
C VAL A 383 -6.90 18.72 24.74
N LEU A 384 -7.89 19.24 24.03
CA LEU A 384 -7.76 20.50 23.29
C LEU A 384 -7.56 21.70 24.21
N SER A 385 -8.36 21.80 25.29
CA SER A 385 -8.27 22.90 26.27
C SER A 385 -6.93 22.89 27.03
N ASP A 386 -6.45 21.70 27.42
CA ASP A 386 -5.18 21.52 28.15
C ASP A 386 -3.97 21.91 27.29
N LEU A 387 -4.07 21.81 25.96
CA LEU A 387 -3.07 22.27 24.99
C LEU A 387 -3.29 23.72 24.50
N GLY A 388 -4.32 24.41 25.00
CA GLY A 388 -4.65 25.78 24.58
C GLY A 388 -5.17 25.90 23.14
N ILE A 389 -5.79 24.84 22.62
CA ILE A 389 -6.39 24.80 21.27
C ILE A 389 -7.88 25.19 21.38
N ASP A 390 -8.28 26.23 20.65
CA ASP A 390 -9.70 26.60 20.51
C ASP A 390 -10.53 25.44 19.95
N VAL A 391 -11.58 25.05 20.67
CA VAL A 391 -12.47 23.94 20.29
C VAL A 391 -13.55 24.44 19.31
N ILE A 392 -13.48 23.95 18.08
CA ILE A 392 -14.51 24.16 17.04
C ILE A 392 -15.61 23.11 17.20
N VAL A 393 -15.24 21.85 17.41
CA VAL A 393 -16.15 20.73 17.68
C VAL A 393 -15.60 19.88 18.83
N ASP A 394 -16.40 19.71 19.87
CA ASP A 394 -16.13 18.72 20.93
C ASP A 394 -16.51 17.33 20.40
N ALA A 395 -15.51 16.62 19.90
CA ALA A 395 -15.64 15.33 19.23
C ALA A 395 -14.84 14.26 20.01
N PRO A 396 -15.35 13.76 21.15
CA PRO A 396 -14.61 12.88 22.05
C PRO A 396 -14.23 11.50 21.46
N ALA A 397 -14.82 11.11 20.32
CA ALA A 397 -14.46 9.90 19.59
C ALA A 397 -13.24 10.06 18.65
N VAL A 398 -12.79 11.30 18.37
CA VAL A 398 -11.59 11.53 17.54
C VAL A 398 -10.36 10.97 18.26
N GLY A 399 -9.65 10.06 17.60
CA GLY A 399 -8.49 9.38 18.16
C GLY A 399 -8.82 8.19 19.06
N VAL A 400 -10.10 7.90 19.33
CA VAL A 400 -10.53 6.74 20.13
C VAL A 400 -10.86 5.56 19.20
N ASN A 401 -11.00 4.34 19.74
CA ASN A 401 -11.29 3.13 18.96
C ASN A 401 -10.18 2.82 17.92
N LEU A 402 -8.91 3.07 18.28
CA LEU A 402 -7.78 2.48 17.55
C LEU A 402 -7.83 0.97 17.75
N VAL A 403 -7.76 0.22 16.65
CA VAL A 403 -7.71 -1.26 16.66
C VAL A 403 -6.65 -1.70 15.67
N ASP A 404 -5.81 -2.67 16.01
CA ASP A 404 -4.87 -3.31 15.09
C ASP A 404 -4.79 -4.82 15.38
N HIS A 405 -4.37 -5.63 14.42
CA HIS A 405 -4.19 -7.08 14.58
C HIS A 405 -2.90 -7.35 15.38
N PRO A 406 -2.95 -8.02 16.54
CA PRO A 406 -1.76 -8.60 17.15
C PRO A 406 -1.26 -9.78 16.31
N LEU A 407 0.06 -9.91 16.21
CA LEU A 407 0.76 -10.98 15.49
C LEU A 407 1.89 -11.55 16.36
N VAL A 408 2.09 -12.86 16.29
CA VAL A 408 3.30 -13.54 16.79
C VAL A 408 3.82 -14.50 15.72
N ALA A 409 5.14 -14.54 15.53
CA ALA A 409 5.76 -15.50 14.62
C ALA A 409 6.05 -16.82 15.34
N ASN A 410 5.69 -17.93 14.71
CA ASN A 410 5.99 -19.28 15.15
C ASN A 410 7.13 -19.80 14.28
N TYR A 411 8.31 -20.02 14.86
CA TYR A 411 9.50 -20.45 14.12
C TYR A 411 9.71 -21.95 14.25
N PHE A 412 10.11 -22.60 13.15
CA PHE A 412 10.37 -24.04 13.10
C PHE A 412 11.65 -24.30 12.30
N THR A 413 12.47 -25.28 12.73
CA THR A 413 13.58 -25.78 11.93
C THR A 413 13.06 -26.77 10.88
N VAL A 414 13.58 -26.72 9.66
CA VAL A 414 13.12 -27.58 8.56
C VAL A 414 14.24 -28.35 7.88
N ASN A 415 13.90 -29.52 7.36
CA ASN A 415 14.76 -30.40 6.58
C ASN A 415 14.71 -30.01 5.09
N SER A 416 15.22 -28.81 4.76
CA SER A 416 15.24 -28.28 3.41
C SER A 416 16.49 -27.42 3.14
N ASN A 417 16.87 -27.35 1.86
CA ASN A 417 17.89 -26.44 1.32
C ASN A 417 17.27 -25.33 0.43
N ASN A 418 15.95 -25.32 0.29
CA ASN A 418 15.18 -24.47 -0.63
C ASN A 418 14.41 -23.34 0.10
N THR A 419 14.72 -23.10 1.37
CA THR A 419 14.27 -21.91 2.11
C THR A 419 15.09 -20.69 1.67
N TRP A 420 14.59 -19.47 1.90
CA TRP A 420 15.36 -18.26 1.55
C TRP A 420 16.53 -17.96 2.50
N ASP A 421 16.70 -18.71 3.58
CA ASP A 421 17.69 -18.40 4.62
C ASP A 421 19.15 -18.32 4.10
N PRO A 422 19.60 -19.17 3.15
CA PRO A 422 20.94 -19.04 2.57
C PRO A 422 21.10 -17.79 1.70
N ILE A 423 20.02 -17.30 1.07
CA ILE A 423 20.02 -16.10 0.21
C ILE A 423 20.25 -14.86 1.09
N LEU A 424 19.50 -14.73 2.19
CA LEU A 424 19.64 -13.60 3.12
C LEU A 424 21.00 -13.56 3.85
N ARG A 425 21.71 -14.70 3.95
CA ARG A 425 23.05 -14.79 4.54
C ARG A 425 24.21 -14.61 3.55
N ASN A 426 23.94 -14.63 2.24
CA ASN A 426 24.99 -14.66 1.22
C ASN A 426 24.74 -13.58 0.16
N SER A 427 25.51 -12.51 0.21
CA SER A 427 25.40 -11.37 -0.71
C SER A 427 25.61 -11.72 -2.18
N THR A 428 26.28 -12.83 -2.52
CA THR A 428 26.34 -13.33 -3.89
C THR A 428 25.01 -13.94 -4.31
N LEU A 429 24.44 -14.85 -3.52
CA LEU A 429 23.12 -15.45 -3.83
C LEU A 429 22.00 -14.38 -3.84
N PHE A 430 22.08 -13.39 -2.95
CA PHE A 430 21.18 -12.23 -2.98
C PHE A 430 21.31 -11.43 -4.28
N ALA A 431 22.53 -11.18 -4.75
CA ALA A 431 22.78 -10.48 -6.01
C ALA A 431 22.33 -11.30 -7.24
N ASP A 432 22.56 -12.61 -7.25
CA ASP A 432 22.13 -13.51 -8.33
C ASP A 432 20.58 -13.52 -8.45
N VAL A 433 19.86 -13.54 -7.32
CA VAL A 433 18.40 -13.47 -7.28
C VAL A 433 17.88 -12.07 -7.65
N LEU A 434 18.58 -11.01 -7.24
CA LEU A 434 18.27 -9.63 -7.66
C LEU A 434 18.45 -9.45 -9.17
N GLU A 435 19.56 -9.90 -9.76
CA GLU A 435 19.80 -9.81 -11.21
C GLU A 435 18.71 -10.55 -12.00
N ASN A 436 18.26 -11.72 -11.52
CA ASN A 436 17.16 -12.48 -12.12
C ASN A 436 15.80 -11.75 -12.05
N TRP A 437 15.54 -11.00 -10.97
CA TRP A 437 14.38 -10.09 -10.90
C TRP A 437 14.55 -8.89 -11.83
N GLU A 438 15.71 -8.23 -11.82
CA GLU A 438 16.01 -7.02 -12.60
C GLU A 438 15.91 -7.26 -14.11
N THR A 439 16.32 -8.45 -14.58
CA THR A 439 16.36 -8.83 -16.00
C THR A 439 15.09 -9.52 -16.50
N GLU A 440 14.64 -10.58 -15.82
CA GLU A 440 13.54 -11.44 -16.30
C GLU A 440 12.22 -11.26 -15.51
N ARG A 441 12.24 -10.56 -14.36
CA ARG A 441 11.13 -10.47 -13.39
C ARG A 441 10.64 -11.87 -12.94
N GLN A 442 11.58 -12.72 -12.55
CA GLN A 442 11.33 -14.11 -12.11
C GLN A 442 11.96 -14.41 -10.74
N GLY A 443 11.55 -15.53 -10.13
CA GLY A 443 12.13 -16.06 -8.89
C GLY A 443 11.69 -15.33 -7.62
N LEU A 444 12.14 -15.79 -6.45
CA LEU A 444 11.71 -15.36 -5.10
C LEU A 444 11.36 -13.87 -4.93
N PHE A 445 12.13 -12.97 -5.55
CA PHE A 445 11.92 -11.53 -5.38
C PHE A 445 10.62 -10.98 -5.99
N VAL A 446 9.93 -11.75 -6.85
CA VAL A 446 8.59 -11.39 -7.37
C VAL A 446 7.48 -11.52 -6.34
N ASP A 447 7.72 -12.18 -5.22
CA ASP A 447 6.70 -12.53 -4.24
C ASP A 447 6.91 -11.90 -2.86
N THR A 448 5.83 -11.92 -2.08
CA THR A 448 5.86 -11.57 -0.66
C THR A 448 6.46 -12.72 0.15
N PRO A 449 6.80 -12.54 1.44
CA PRO A 449 7.27 -13.64 2.28
C PRO A 449 6.29 -14.81 2.46
N GLY A 450 5.03 -14.73 2.03
CA GLY A 450 4.08 -15.84 2.12
C GLY A 450 3.27 -16.06 0.84
N ASN A 451 3.13 -17.33 0.44
CA ASN A 451 2.34 -17.77 -0.72
C ASN A 451 0.97 -18.33 -0.34
N THR A 452 0.82 -18.80 0.90
CA THR A 452 -0.42 -19.40 1.41
C THR A 452 -0.78 -18.82 2.77
N GLN A 453 -2.09 -18.65 2.99
CA GLN A 453 -2.67 -18.05 4.18
C GLN A 453 -3.88 -18.88 4.65
N GLY A 454 -4.28 -18.68 5.90
CA GLY A 454 -5.46 -19.30 6.48
C GLY A 454 -6.18 -18.37 7.44
N TYR A 455 -7.51 -18.51 7.51
CA TYR A 455 -8.41 -17.69 8.33
C TYR A 455 -9.36 -18.62 9.08
N PHE A 456 -9.37 -18.58 10.41
CA PHE A 456 -10.07 -19.57 11.23
C PHE A 456 -11.09 -18.95 12.19
N LYS A 457 -12.21 -19.66 12.37
CA LYS A 457 -13.05 -19.52 13.56
C LYS A 457 -12.37 -20.18 14.77
N LEU A 458 -12.59 -19.64 15.96
CA LEU A 458 -12.25 -20.36 17.19
C LEU A 458 -13.20 -21.56 17.39
N PRO A 459 -12.74 -22.68 18.00
CA PRO A 459 -13.61 -23.79 18.38
C PRO A 459 -14.50 -23.45 19.59
N THR A 460 -14.04 -22.54 20.44
CA THR A 460 -14.73 -22.05 21.65
C THR A 460 -14.35 -20.59 21.93
N TYR A 461 -15.25 -19.84 22.56
CA TYR A 461 -15.10 -18.41 22.82
C TYR A 461 -15.12 -18.11 24.33
N PRO A 462 -14.16 -17.34 24.88
CA PRO A 462 -14.31 -16.72 26.20
C PRO A 462 -15.63 -15.95 26.30
N GLY A 463 -16.35 -16.10 27.41
CA GLY A 463 -17.69 -15.54 27.58
C GLY A 463 -18.79 -16.12 26.67
N GLY A 464 -18.47 -17.03 25.74
CA GLY A 464 -19.43 -17.67 24.83
C GLY A 464 -19.92 -16.82 23.66
N VAL A 465 -19.23 -15.73 23.33
CA VAL A 465 -19.61 -14.79 22.25
C VAL A 465 -18.48 -14.68 21.22
N ASP A 466 -18.81 -14.83 19.95
CA ASP A 466 -17.91 -14.55 18.82
C ASP A 466 -17.89 -13.04 18.54
N PRO A 467 -16.71 -12.37 18.61
CA PRO A 467 -16.61 -10.93 18.36
C PRO A 467 -16.35 -10.56 16.90
N SER A 468 -16.24 -11.53 15.99
CA SER A 468 -16.17 -11.26 14.55
C SER A 468 -17.55 -10.88 13.98
N THR A 469 -17.55 -10.16 12.86
CA THR A 469 -18.72 -9.53 12.23
C THR A 469 -19.80 -10.50 11.75
N GLY A 470 -19.46 -11.78 11.55
CA GLY A 470 -20.43 -12.83 11.25
C GLY A 470 -19.78 -14.20 10.97
N PRO A 471 -20.58 -15.23 10.64
CA PRO A 471 -20.10 -16.61 10.46
C PRO A 471 -19.15 -16.82 9.27
N LEU A 472 -19.08 -15.89 8.32
CA LEU A 472 -18.19 -15.91 7.15
C LEU A 472 -16.85 -15.18 7.40
N SER A 473 -16.78 -14.41 8.48
CA SER A 473 -15.57 -13.75 9.00
C SER A 473 -14.77 -14.69 9.90
N ALA A 474 -13.48 -14.43 10.09
CA ALA A 474 -12.60 -15.23 10.95
C ALA A 474 -12.28 -14.53 12.27
N ASN A 475 -11.71 -15.27 13.22
CA ASN A 475 -11.17 -14.73 14.47
C ASN A 475 -9.64 -14.63 14.45
N THR A 476 -8.98 -15.55 13.75
CA THR A 476 -7.51 -15.65 13.68
C THR A 476 -7.03 -15.90 12.25
N GLU A 477 -5.78 -15.55 11.99
CA GLU A 477 -5.10 -15.67 10.70
C GLU A 477 -3.76 -16.41 10.86
N VAL A 478 -3.35 -17.14 9.82
CA VAL A 478 -1.99 -17.68 9.66
C VAL A 478 -1.45 -17.35 8.26
N ILE A 479 -0.16 -17.05 8.16
CA ILE A 479 0.58 -16.93 6.88
C ILE A 479 1.83 -17.80 6.94
N PHE A 480 2.07 -18.63 5.92
CA PHE A 480 3.19 -19.57 5.86
C PHE A 480 4.36 -18.98 5.05
N ALA A 481 5.55 -18.98 5.65
CA ALA A 481 6.75 -18.32 5.14
C ALA A 481 7.94 -19.30 5.01
N ASN A 482 8.50 -19.41 3.81
CA ASN A 482 9.56 -20.36 3.40
C ASN A 482 10.98 -19.93 3.84
N GLY A 483 11.11 -19.57 5.11
CA GLY A 483 12.35 -19.15 5.75
C GLY A 483 12.08 -18.46 7.08
N PHE A 484 13.13 -17.95 7.72
CA PHE A 484 13.00 -17.12 8.92
C PHE A 484 12.53 -15.71 8.55
N ALA A 485 11.38 -15.30 9.09
CA ALA A 485 10.78 -13.98 8.89
C ALA A 485 10.81 -13.20 10.22
N PRO A 486 11.74 -12.24 10.41
CA PRO A 486 12.03 -11.65 11.72
C PRO A 486 10.96 -10.67 12.22
N PHE A 487 9.86 -11.21 12.75
CA PHE A 487 8.84 -10.47 13.49
C PHE A 487 9.03 -10.66 15.00
N GLY A 488 8.86 -9.58 15.77
CA GLY A 488 9.11 -9.58 17.21
C GLY A 488 10.56 -9.23 17.57
N PRO A 489 11.03 -9.60 18.78
CA PRO A 489 12.36 -9.27 19.27
C PRO A 489 13.48 -10.20 18.72
N MET A 490 13.13 -11.27 18.01
CA MET A 490 14.08 -12.31 17.61
C MET A 490 14.88 -11.91 16.37
N SER A 491 16.20 -11.90 16.49
CA SER A 491 17.12 -11.67 15.38
C SER A 491 17.17 -12.85 14.41
N PHE A 492 17.39 -12.56 13.13
CA PHE A 492 17.61 -13.56 12.09
C PHE A 492 18.80 -14.50 12.43
N PRO A 493 18.66 -15.83 12.44
CA PRO A 493 19.73 -16.74 12.86
C PRO A 493 20.90 -16.87 11.87
N ASP A 494 22.13 -17.00 12.38
CA ASP A 494 23.36 -17.14 11.58
C ASP A 494 23.46 -18.43 10.74
N SER A 495 22.71 -19.47 11.08
CA SER A 495 22.75 -20.77 10.39
C SER A 495 21.45 -21.56 10.58
N GLY A 496 21.26 -22.61 9.78
CA GLY A 496 20.05 -23.44 9.78
C GLY A 496 19.00 -22.98 8.75
N SER A 497 18.12 -23.91 8.37
CA SER A 497 16.97 -23.68 7.48
C SER A 497 15.69 -23.64 8.30
N TYR A 498 14.81 -22.70 8.00
CA TYR A 498 13.63 -22.41 8.81
C TYR A 498 12.34 -22.36 7.97
N MET A 499 11.21 -22.49 8.65
CA MET A 499 9.97 -21.89 8.20
C MET A 499 9.39 -21.02 9.32
N SER A 500 8.62 -20.01 8.95
CA SER A 500 7.88 -19.17 9.88
C SER A 500 6.38 -19.34 9.61
N VAL A 501 5.57 -19.38 10.66
CA VAL A 501 4.11 -19.24 10.53
C VAL A 501 3.69 -18.03 11.34
N LEU A 502 3.32 -16.96 10.63
CA LEU A 502 2.88 -15.71 11.22
C LEU A 502 1.43 -15.90 11.67
N ALA A 503 1.18 -15.89 12.97
CA ALA A 503 -0.15 -16.11 13.54
C ALA A 503 -0.70 -14.81 14.12
N ALA A 504 -1.94 -14.47 13.80
CA ALA A 504 -2.56 -13.21 14.21
C ALA A 504 -4.01 -13.38 14.71
N VAL A 505 -4.49 -12.41 15.48
CA VAL A 505 -5.92 -12.27 15.82
C VAL A 505 -6.52 -11.18 14.95
N VAL A 506 -7.54 -11.55 14.17
CA VAL A 506 -8.17 -10.66 13.18
C VAL A 506 -9.56 -10.16 13.59
N SER A 507 -10.14 -10.68 14.68
CA SER A 507 -11.30 -10.09 15.35
C SER A 507 -10.99 -9.57 16.77
N PRO A 508 -9.91 -8.79 17.01
CA PRO A 508 -9.51 -8.39 18.35
C PRO A 508 -10.51 -7.45 19.02
N THR A 509 -10.69 -7.61 20.32
CA THR A 509 -11.58 -6.83 21.19
C THR A 509 -10.86 -5.74 21.97
N SER A 510 -9.52 -5.79 22.08
CA SER A 510 -8.69 -4.67 22.55
C SER A 510 -9.01 -3.37 21.81
N ARG A 511 -8.97 -2.23 22.51
CA ARG A 511 -9.14 -0.89 21.95
C ARG A 511 -8.10 0.06 22.53
N GLY A 512 -7.53 0.91 21.67
CA GLY A 512 -6.52 1.90 22.01
C GLY A 512 -6.89 3.31 21.57
N THR A 513 -5.91 4.21 21.56
CA THR A 513 -6.06 5.63 21.21
C THR A 513 -4.87 6.23 20.44
N VAL A 514 -5.14 7.32 19.70
CA VAL A 514 -4.16 8.25 19.11
C VAL A 514 -4.49 9.66 19.60
N VAL A 515 -3.67 10.22 20.48
CA VAL A 515 -3.96 11.48 21.19
C VAL A 515 -2.79 12.46 21.01
N ILE A 516 -3.10 13.74 20.79
CA ILE A 516 -2.06 14.78 20.76
C ILE A 516 -1.64 15.19 22.17
N ASN A 517 -0.33 15.39 22.37
CA ASN A 517 0.28 15.91 23.60
C ASN A 517 1.06 17.22 23.35
N SER A 518 0.96 17.78 22.15
CA SER A 518 1.72 18.92 21.66
C SER A 518 0.91 19.66 20.59
N THR A 519 1.17 20.96 20.46
CA THR A 519 0.62 21.79 19.37
C THR A 519 1.53 21.82 18.12
N ASP A 520 2.68 21.14 18.15
CA ASP A 520 3.56 21.02 16.98
C ASP A 520 3.04 19.94 15.99
N PRO A 521 2.64 20.31 14.75
CA PRO A 521 2.20 19.36 13.73
C PRO A 521 3.30 18.45 13.18
N PHE A 522 4.57 18.67 13.55
CA PHE A 522 5.69 17.80 13.20
C PHE A 522 6.06 16.81 14.31
N ALA A 523 5.51 16.96 15.52
CA ALA A 523 5.63 15.95 16.57
C ALA A 523 4.78 14.70 16.22
N ALA A 524 5.19 13.54 16.72
CA ALA A 524 4.34 12.34 16.70
C ALA A 524 3.22 12.46 17.77
N PRO A 525 2.00 11.96 17.51
CA PRO A 525 1.00 11.81 18.55
C PRO A 525 1.39 10.70 19.54
N VAL A 526 0.76 10.69 20.71
CA VAL A 526 0.80 9.55 21.63
C VAL A 526 -0.07 8.46 21.04
N ILE A 527 0.50 7.27 20.79
CA ILE A 527 -0.21 6.12 20.23
C ILE A 527 -0.19 4.99 21.25
N ASP A 528 -1.35 4.47 21.61
CA ASP A 528 -1.54 3.28 22.43
C ASP A 528 -2.47 2.33 21.65
N LEU A 529 -2.04 1.11 21.34
CA LEU A 529 -2.93 0.14 20.67
C LEU A 529 -3.89 -0.54 21.64
N GLY A 530 -3.60 -0.52 22.95
CA GLY A 530 -4.23 -1.41 23.93
C GLY A 530 -4.01 -2.90 23.61
N ILE A 531 -3.00 -3.25 22.82
CA ILE A 531 -2.85 -4.56 22.17
C ILE A 531 -2.72 -5.70 23.21
N LEU A 532 -3.47 -6.80 23.01
CA LEU A 532 -3.54 -7.95 23.93
C LEU A 532 -3.91 -7.61 25.40
N SER A 533 -4.72 -6.56 25.59
CA SER A 533 -5.25 -6.15 26.91
C SER A 533 -6.47 -6.95 27.38
N THR A 534 -7.13 -7.73 26.51
CA THR A 534 -8.32 -8.52 26.87
C THR A 534 -8.05 -10.01 26.99
N GLU A 535 -8.94 -10.73 27.67
CA GLU A 535 -8.94 -12.20 27.73
C GLU A 535 -9.15 -12.84 26.35
N PHE A 536 -10.06 -12.29 25.53
CA PHE A 536 -10.35 -12.84 24.21
C PHE A 536 -9.10 -12.84 23.32
N ASP A 537 -8.38 -11.71 23.24
CA ASP A 537 -7.25 -11.59 22.30
C ASP A 537 -6.12 -12.56 22.67
N VAL A 538 -5.89 -12.78 23.97
CA VAL A 538 -4.89 -13.73 24.47
C VAL A 538 -5.30 -15.17 24.18
N VAL A 539 -6.56 -15.55 24.48
CA VAL A 539 -7.06 -16.92 24.22
C VAL A 539 -7.12 -17.21 22.71
N ALA A 540 -7.52 -16.24 21.89
CA ALA A 540 -7.48 -16.36 20.43
C ALA A 540 -6.05 -16.56 19.92
N MET A 541 -5.08 -15.82 20.45
CA MET A 541 -3.66 -15.97 20.09
C MET A 541 -3.10 -17.35 20.51
N ILE A 542 -3.41 -17.82 21.72
CA ILE A 542 -3.05 -19.19 22.18
C ILE A 542 -3.67 -20.25 21.26
N GLN A 543 -4.93 -20.08 20.87
CA GLN A 543 -5.62 -21.04 20.00
C GLN A 543 -4.99 -21.09 18.61
N VAL A 544 -4.62 -19.97 17.99
CA VAL A 544 -3.98 -20.02 16.66
C VAL A 544 -2.58 -20.63 16.70
N ILE A 545 -1.81 -20.50 17.79
CA ILE A 545 -0.56 -21.26 17.96
C ILE A 545 -0.84 -22.79 17.97
N LYS A 546 -1.87 -23.23 18.69
CA LYS A 546 -2.32 -24.64 18.70
C LYS A 546 -2.86 -25.09 17.33
N ASP A 547 -3.43 -24.17 16.55
CA ASP A 547 -3.92 -24.43 15.20
C ASP A 547 -2.75 -24.62 14.21
N VAL A 548 -1.69 -23.82 14.31
CA VAL A 548 -0.44 -24.03 13.56
C VAL A 548 0.13 -25.42 13.87
N GLN A 549 0.22 -25.79 15.15
CA GLN A 549 0.69 -27.14 15.55
C GLN A 549 -0.22 -28.25 15.01
N THR A 550 -1.53 -28.02 14.91
CA THR A 550 -2.50 -28.97 14.32
C THR A 550 -2.28 -29.16 12.82
N ILE A 551 -2.00 -28.06 12.09
CA ILE A 551 -1.71 -28.10 10.65
C ILE A 551 -0.38 -28.84 10.39
N LEU A 552 0.68 -28.46 11.10
CA LEU A 552 2.02 -29.05 10.96
C LEU A 552 2.13 -30.49 11.48
N ALA A 553 1.09 -31.03 12.12
CA ALA A 553 0.99 -32.44 12.51
C ALA A 553 0.35 -33.34 11.42
N THR A 554 -0.09 -32.78 10.29
CA THR A 554 -0.63 -33.57 9.17
C THR A 554 0.48 -34.18 8.30
N SER A 555 0.18 -35.28 7.60
CA SER A 555 1.18 -36.06 6.86
C SER A 555 2.01 -35.31 5.79
N PRO A 556 1.55 -34.21 5.14
CA PRO A 556 2.40 -33.41 4.24
C PRO A 556 3.63 -32.79 4.90
N TRP A 557 3.67 -32.70 6.24
CA TRP A 557 4.77 -32.11 7.02
C TRP A 557 5.73 -33.14 7.61
N GLU A 558 5.40 -34.44 7.53
CA GLU A 558 6.20 -35.53 8.11
C GLU A 558 7.63 -35.53 7.54
N GLY A 559 8.63 -35.41 8.42
CA GLY A 559 10.04 -35.35 8.02
C GLY A 559 10.50 -34.03 7.38
N TYR A 560 9.60 -33.06 7.17
CA TYR A 560 9.94 -31.69 6.75
C TYR A 560 10.17 -30.80 7.97
N VAL A 561 9.20 -30.70 8.88
CA VAL A 561 9.37 -29.99 10.16
C VAL A 561 10.20 -30.86 11.10
N THR A 562 11.31 -30.32 11.62
CA THR A 562 12.24 -31.06 12.50
C THR A 562 12.17 -30.63 13.97
N GLY A 563 11.61 -29.46 14.26
CA GLY A 563 11.42 -28.96 15.61
C GLY A 563 10.85 -27.54 15.66
N ILE A 564 10.36 -27.15 16.83
CA ILE A 564 10.02 -25.75 17.15
C ILE A 564 11.32 -25.01 17.48
N TYR A 565 11.44 -23.75 17.07
CA TYR A 565 12.62 -22.91 17.30
C TYR A 565 12.33 -21.72 18.22
N GLY A 566 13.36 -21.25 18.93
CA GLY A 566 13.28 -20.09 19.82
C GLY A 566 12.44 -20.34 21.07
N ASP A 567 11.99 -19.25 21.71
CA ASP A 567 11.27 -19.27 22.99
C ASP A 567 10.04 -20.19 22.99
N LEU A 568 9.32 -20.26 21.87
CA LEU A 568 8.12 -21.09 21.68
C LEU A 568 8.39 -22.59 21.93
N ALA A 569 9.63 -23.06 21.73
CA ALA A 569 10.01 -24.45 22.01
C ALA A 569 9.95 -24.81 23.50
N ASN A 570 9.91 -23.81 24.39
CA ASN A 570 9.78 -23.98 25.83
C ASN A 570 8.34 -23.72 26.33
N ALA A 571 7.41 -23.30 25.47
CA ALA A 571 6.06 -22.91 25.85
C ALA A 571 5.06 -24.03 25.57
N THR A 572 4.77 -24.83 26.61
CA THR A 572 4.02 -26.10 26.51
C THR A 572 2.63 -26.04 27.15
N THR A 573 2.39 -25.03 27.99
CA THR A 573 1.13 -24.76 28.70
C THR A 573 0.57 -23.39 28.31
N ASP A 574 -0.73 -23.17 28.55
CA ASP A 574 -1.40 -21.90 28.21
C ASP A 574 -0.82 -20.68 28.95
N ASP A 575 -0.28 -20.88 30.17
CA ASP A 575 0.41 -19.82 30.93
C ASP A 575 1.78 -19.49 30.30
N GLU A 576 2.57 -20.51 29.92
CA GLU A 576 3.86 -20.31 29.22
C GLU A 576 3.66 -19.72 27.82
N LEU A 577 2.61 -20.14 27.11
CA LEU A 577 2.20 -19.55 25.82
C LEU A 577 1.76 -18.11 25.99
N THR A 578 1.04 -17.77 27.06
CA THR A 578 0.70 -16.38 27.39
C THR A 578 1.97 -15.53 27.53
N GLU A 579 2.94 -15.98 28.31
CA GLU A 579 4.18 -15.22 28.54
C GLU A 579 5.06 -15.14 27.27
N PHE A 580 5.13 -16.22 26.48
CA PHE A 580 5.74 -16.19 25.14
C PHE A 580 5.09 -15.12 24.25
N ILE A 581 3.75 -15.10 24.17
CA ILE A 581 2.98 -14.13 23.41
C ILE A 581 3.26 -12.70 23.91
N ARG A 582 3.20 -12.44 25.22
CA ARG A 582 3.43 -11.09 25.77
C ARG A 582 4.84 -10.57 25.50
N ASN A 583 5.84 -11.45 25.44
CA ASN A 583 7.23 -11.08 25.13
C ASN A 583 7.54 -10.99 23.63
N ASN A 584 6.91 -11.78 22.77
CA ASN A 584 7.25 -11.86 21.34
C ASN A 584 6.27 -11.16 20.39
N ALA A 585 5.00 -10.94 20.78
CA ALA A 585 4.01 -10.37 19.87
C ALA A 585 4.29 -8.92 19.45
N VAL A 586 3.82 -8.57 18.26
CA VAL A 586 3.87 -7.25 17.62
C VAL A 586 2.52 -6.97 16.93
N THR A 587 2.45 -5.97 16.07
CA THR A 587 1.28 -5.69 15.23
C THR A 587 1.52 -6.12 13.77
N VAL A 588 0.46 -6.47 13.04
CA VAL A 588 0.49 -6.59 11.57
C VAL A 588 0.61 -5.21 10.89
N ASN A 589 0.34 -4.12 11.61
CA ASN A 589 0.25 -2.74 11.11
C ASN A 589 -1.01 -2.48 10.27
N HIS A 590 -2.13 -3.08 10.60
CA HIS A 590 -3.44 -2.91 9.98
C HIS A 590 -4.33 -1.83 10.61
N ALA A 591 -3.80 -1.03 11.55
CA ALA A 591 -4.58 -0.13 12.40
C ALA A 591 -5.74 0.63 11.71
N VAL A 592 -6.91 0.67 12.37
CA VAL A 592 -8.15 1.34 11.93
C VAL A 592 -8.79 2.24 13.00
N GLY A 593 -9.89 2.91 12.65
CA GLY A 593 -10.98 3.22 13.60
C GLY A 593 -10.95 4.56 14.33
N THR A 594 -9.89 5.35 14.19
CA THR A 594 -9.66 6.62 14.93
C THR A 594 -10.48 7.83 14.48
N ALA A 595 -11.27 7.71 13.41
CA ALA A 595 -12.23 8.71 12.91
C ALA A 595 -13.55 8.01 12.54
N LYS A 596 -13.96 7.07 13.40
CA LYS A 596 -15.04 6.09 13.22
C LYS A 596 -16.32 6.65 12.59
N ILE A 597 -16.83 5.95 11.59
CA ILE A 597 -18.16 6.18 11.00
C ILE A 597 -19.26 6.01 12.06
N GLY A 598 -20.26 6.89 12.02
CA GLY A 598 -21.34 6.99 13.00
C GLY A 598 -21.02 7.84 14.24
N GLU A 599 -19.74 8.11 14.53
CA GLU A 599 -19.31 8.84 15.75
C GLU A 599 -18.47 10.10 15.45
N VAL A 600 -17.56 10.03 14.47
CA VAL A 600 -16.74 11.16 14.01
C VAL A 600 -17.17 11.62 12.61
N VAL A 601 -17.59 10.67 11.76
CA VAL A 601 -18.08 10.97 10.40
C VAL A 601 -19.44 10.33 10.10
N ASP A 602 -20.23 10.94 9.22
CA ASP A 602 -21.53 10.40 8.77
C ASP A 602 -21.38 9.24 7.77
N SER A 603 -22.49 8.68 7.27
CA SER A 603 -22.48 7.59 6.27
C SER A 603 -21.88 7.95 4.91
N HIS A 604 -21.73 9.25 4.64
CA HIS A 604 -21.06 9.84 3.47
C HIS A 604 -19.64 10.31 3.81
N LEU A 605 -19.15 9.98 5.01
CA LEU A 605 -17.86 10.32 5.61
C LEU A 605 -17.59 11.82 5.85
N ASN A 606 -18.62 12.67 5.87
CA ASN A 606 -18.49 14.07 6.27
C ASN A 606 -18.18 14.16 7.77
N VAL A 607 -17.28 15.04 8.19
CA VAL A 607 -16.96 15.23 9.62
C VAL A 607 -18.13 15.87 10.35
N ILE A 608 -18.62 15.20 11.39
CA ILE A 608 -19.80 15.62 12.13
C ILE A 608 -19.52 16.95 12.84
N GLY A 609 -20.41 17.93 12.67
CA GLY A 609 -20.32 19.26 13.28
C GLY A 609 -19.69 20.35 12.41
N VAL A 610 -19.11 20.00 11.25
CA VAL A 610 -18.59 20.97 10.25
C VAL A 610 -19.13 20.68 8.84
N SER A 611 -18.96 21.63 7.93
CA SER A 611 -19.15 21.43 6.49
C SER A 611 -17.82 21.56 5.73
N GLY A 612 -17.75 21.05 4.50
CA GLY A 612 -16.56 21.17 3.65
C GLY A 612 -15.39 20.24 3.99
N LEU A 613 -15.49 19.40 5.03
CA LEU A 613 -14.47 18.43 5.43
C LEU A 613 -15.01 16.99 5.43
N ARG A 614 -14.28 16.09 4.76
CA ARG A 614 -14.60 14.66 4.67
C ARG A 614 -13.37 13.82 5.02
N VAL A 615 -13.53 12.70 5.73
CA VAL A 615 -12.41 11.76 6.01
C VAL A 615 -12.54 10.54 5.10
N ILE A 616 -11.46 10.16 4.43
CA ILE A 616 -11.45 9.05 3.48
C ILE A 616 -10.13 8.30 3.63
N ASP A 617 -10.01 7.50 4.69
CA ASP A 617 -8.95 6.50 4.90
C ASP A 617 -9.41 5.46 5.95
N ALA A 618 -8.55 4.51 6.32
CA ALA A 618 -8.87 3.42 7.27
C ALA A 618 -9.31 3.87 8.67
N SER A 619 -9.15 5.14 9.04
CA SER A 619 -9.64 5.69 10.32
C SER A 619 -11.16 5.65 10.45
N ILE A 620 -11.91 5.62 9.34
CA ILE A 620 -13.38 5.62 9.36
C ILE A 620 -14.00 4.25 9.69
N LEU A 621 -13.24 3.16 9.60
CA LEU A 621 -13.78 1.79 9.68
C LEU A 621 -14.32 1.49 11.09
N HIS A 622 -15.57 1.02 11.16
CA HIS A 622 -16.31 0.88 12.43
C HIS A 622 -15.69 -0.14 13.40
N THR A 623 -15.11 -1.21 12.85
CA THR A 623 -14.28 -2.22 13.51
C THR A 623 -13.13 -2.56 12.56
N ILE A 624 -12.14 -3.32 13.03
CA ILE A 624 -11.10 -3.82 12.14
C ILE A 624 -11.65 -4.93 11.24
N PRO A 625 -11.44 -4.86 9.91
CA PRO A 625 -11.78 -5.96 9.02
C PRO A 625 -10.97 -7.21 9.34
N GLU A 626 -11.61 -8.37 9.30
CA GLU A 626 -11.01 -9.68 9.58
C GLU A 626 -10.16 -10.20 8.40
N CYS A 627 -9.35 -9.33 7.81
CA CYS A 627 -8.44 -9.54 6.68
C CYS A 627 -7.49 -8.33 6.50
N HIS A 628 -6.67 -8.31 5.44
CA HIS A 628 -5.77 -7.17 5.14
C HIS A 628 -6.56 -5.96 4.60
N PRO A 629 -6.48 -4.76 5.23
CA PRO A 629 -7.44 -3.68 5.01
C PRO A 629 -7.30 -2.93 3.68
N GLN A 630 -6.28 -3.19 2.85
CA GLN A 630 -5.96 -2.29 1.74
C GLN A 630 -7.06 -2.23 0.65
N ALA A 631 -7.63 -3.36 0.23
CA ALA A 631 -8.67 -3.37 -0.81
C ALA A 631 -9.95 -2.65 -0.36
N ILE A 632 -10.25 -2.71 0.95
CA ILE A 632 -11.34 -1.96 1.58
C ILE A 632 -11.09 -0.46 1.49
N VAL A 633 -9.85 0.01 1.76
CA VAL A 633 -9.47 1.42 1.63
C VAL A 633 -9.56 1.91 0.18
N TYR A 634 -9.15 1.12 -0.81
CA TYR A 634 -9.37 1.44 -2.23
C TYR A 634 -10.87 1.54 -2.56
N THR A 635 -11.68 0.59 -2.10
CA THR A 635 -13.12 0.52 -2.36
C THR A 635 -13.88 1.70 -1.73
N VAL A 636 -13.54 2.07 -0.49
CA VAL A 636 -14.03 3.26 0.21
C VAL A 636 -13.72 4.52 -0.60
N ALA A 637 -12.50 4.64 -1.14
CA ALA A 637 -12.08 5.81 -1.92
C ALA A 637 -12.76 5.89 -3.30
N GLU A 638 -12.97 4.77 -4.00
CA GLU A 638 -13.75 4.73 -5.26
C GLU A 638 -15.22 5.14 -5.02
N ARG A 639 -15.86 4.60 -3.96
CA ARG A 639 -17.24 4.98 -3.57
C ARG A 639 -17.35 6.47 -3.28
N MET A 640 -16.41 7.02 -2.51
CA MET A 640 -16.38 8.45 -2.19
C MET A 640 -16.10 9.33 -3.41
N ALA A 641 -15.19 8.93 -4.31
CA ALA A 641 -14.94 9.67 -5.54
C ALA A 641 -16.21 9.77 -6.40
N ALA A 642 -16.97 8.68 -6.55
CA ALA A 642 -18.24 8.68 -7.28
C ALA A 642 -19.32 9.54 -6.59
N LEU A 643 -19.42 9.45 -5.26
CA LEU A 643 -20.36 10.26 -4.46
C LEU A 643 -20.07 11.77 -4.57
N ILE A 644 -18.81 12.17 -4.40
CA ILE A 644 -18.36 13.57 -4.53
C ILE A 644 -18.60 14.07 -5.95
N LYS A 645 -18.38 13.24 -6.98
CA LYS A 645 -18.71 13.59 -8.36
C LYS A 645 -20.19 13.90 -8.55
N HIS A 646 -21.06 13.01 -8.07
CA HIS A 646 -22.50 13.19 -8.12
C HIS A 646 -22.94 14.46 -7.36
N GLN A 647 -22.42 14.68 -6.15
CA GLN A 647 -22.73 15.85 -5.32
C GLN A 647 -22.39 17.19 -6.00
N TYR A 648 -21.32 17.25 -6.80
CA TYR A 648 -20.87 18.47 -7.46
C TYR A 648 -21.14 18.56 -8.98
N GLY A 649 -21.79 17.55 -9.57
CA GLY A 649 -22.15 17.52 -11.01
C GLY A 649 -20.93 17.56 -11.95
N ILE A 650 -19.93 16.73 -11.68
CA ILE A 650 -18.60 16.71 -12.34
C ILE A 650 -18.21 15.33 -12.90
#